data_AF-A0A8C8BXB7-F1
#
_entry.id   AF-A0A8C8BXB7-F1
#
_cell.length_a   1.000
_cell.length_b   1.000
_cell.length_c   1.000
_cell.angle_alpha   90.00
_cell.angle_beta   90.00
_cell.angle_gamma   90.00
#
_symmetry.space_group_name_H-M   'P 1'
#
loop_
_entity.id
_entity.type
_entity.pdbx_description
1 polymer ?
#
loop_
_entity_poly.entity_id
_entity_poly.type
_entity_poly.pdbx_seq_one_letter_code
_entity_poly.pdbx_strand_id
1 'polypeptide(L)'
;MANAGSNCSPQESQNTVPPLLSFFGSMPSEPCVSGQQLVTDQRLCQSKSHQDSVLSALNQQRKDGLLCDVTLVAGDQKFHAHKAVLAACSDYFRAMFSLCMVESEADEVTLQGVTSVGLKHALDFAYTGQIMLEPGVIQDVLSAGSHLQLLELLSLCSHYLVQELNSVNYLDLYRVADLFHLPALEEAVVSFLVEHLCELQQSRQEEVLLLPYRLLREVLKSDRLTSLNEEEIWQLVVCWLEHDCRYQYTEDLIQHVRYGLMDVAALHHVAQCHPLVQSSATAAALVDEALEYHRATYAQPLRQTAHTKPRFQSLTLYIAGGRKREVSRVRELRYFNPAAQETVRVAGCSNWSELAPMPAGRSHHCVAVMGHFLFVAGGEVEHSTGRTCAVRTACRYDPRGNRWTEIASMKACREHFVLGALGQYLYAVGGRNELRQVLPTVERYCPKRNKWTFVQSFDRSLSCHAGCVADDLLWVSGGVTNTAQYQNRLMVYDPEQNQWLARSPMLQRRVYHVMAVARRQLYVLGGNDLDYNNDRILVRHIDSYDIDMDQWTRCTFSLLTGQNESGVAVHDDRIYVVGGYSIWTNEPLACIQVLDVSTEGKEEVFYGPTLPFASNGIATCFLPAPYFTCPNLQTLQVPHHRIGPV
;
A
#
# COMPACT_ATOMS: atom_id res chain seq x y z
N MET A 1 -35.31 -21.30 82.49
CA MET A 1 -35.28 -21.80 81.10
C MET A 1 -35.42 -20.56 80.21
N ALA A 2 -34.31 -20.01 79.71
CA ALA A 2 -33.57 -20.49 78.52
C ALA A 2 -34.31 -20.05 77.24
N ASN A 3 -33.74 -19.41 76.22
CA ASN A 3 -32.36 -19.13 75.79
C ASN A 3 -32.40 -17.85 74.92
N ALA A 4 -31.60 -16.80 75.19
CA ALA A 4 -30.34 -16.45 74.50
C ALA A 4 -30.47 -16.38 72.95
N GLY A 5 -30.47 -15.23 72.24
CA GLY A 5 -29.92 -13.88 72.48
C GLY A 5 -28.53 -13.75 71.82
N SER A 6 -28.05 -12.65 71.24
CA SER A 6 -28.55 -11.32 70.86
C SER A 6 -27.34 -10.52 70.34
N ASN A 7 -27.61 -9.50 69.52
CA ASN A 7 -26.85 -8.25 69.22
C ASN A 7 -25.51 -7.96 69.95
N CYS A 8 -24.56 -7.32 69.24
CA CYS A 8 -24.14 -5.91 69.46
C CYS A 8 -22.79 -5.58 68.76
N SER A 9 -22.70 -4.33 68.29
CA SER A 9 -21.49 -3.53 67.97
C SER A 9 -20.71 -3.13 69.27
N PRO A 10 -19.79 -2.14 69.28
CA PRO A 10 -18.45 -1.93 68.66
C PRO A 10 -17.36 -1.63 69.75
N GLN A 11 -16.28 -0.86 69.42
CA GLN A 11 -15.27 -0.20 70.31
C GLN A 11 -14.10 -1.07 70.84
N GLU A 12 -12.85 -0.63 71.08
CA GLU A 12 -12.17 0.68 71.06
C GLU A 12 -10.63 0.49 71.20
N SER A 13 -9.87 1.51 70.74
CA SER A 13 -8.57 2.09 71.20
C SER A 13 -7.60 1.25 72.08
N GLN A 14 -6.28 1.31 71.89
CA GLN A 14 -5.44 2.43 72.38
C GLN A 14 -4.00 2.45 71.83
N ASN A 15 -3.56 3.67 71.46
CA ASN A 15 -2.29 4.37 71.74
C ASN A 15 -0.94 3.61 71.71
N THR A 16 0.02 4.07 70.90
CA THR A 16 1.04 5.11 71.26
C THR A 16 2.16 5.19 70.19
N VAL A 17 2.69 6.40 70.01
CA VAL A 17 3.88 6.84 69.20
C VAL A 17 4.98 7.25 70.23
N PRO A 18 6.30 7.51 69.95
CA PRO A 18 7.25 7.43 68.79
C PRO A 18 8.54 6.59 69.17
N PRO A 19 9.81 6.70 68.64
CA PRO A 19 10.48 7.66 67.73
C PRO A 19 11.52 7.14 66.69
N LEU A 20 12.19 8.13 66.07
CA LEU A 20 13.20 8.22 65.00
C LEU A 20 14.49 7.37 65.08
N LEU A 21 15.09 7.23 63.88
CA LEU A 21 16.50 6.97 63.47
C LEU A 21 17.05 5.53 63.43
N SER A 22 17.39 5.04 62.23
CA SER A 22 18.77 4.61 61.88
C SER A 22 18.90 4.09 60.43
N PHE A 23 20.10 4.34 59.90
CA PHE A 23 20.68 3.94 58.61
C PHE A 23 20.77 2.41 58.40
N PHE A 24 20.54 1.93 57.17
CA PHE A 24 21.52 1.28 56.26
C PHE A 24 20.84 0.44 55.17
N GLY A 25 21.16 0.75 53.91
CA GLY A 25 21.47 -0.18 52.82
C GLY A 25 20.48 -1.27 52.40
N SER A 26 19.91 -1.11 51.20
CA SER A 26 19.63 -2.24 50.30
C SER A 26 20.00 -1.88 48.86
N MET A 27 20.89 -2.68 48.27
CA MET A 27 21.30 -2.61 46.86
C MET A 27 20.13 -2.95 45.92
N PRO A 28 20.06 -2.37 44.72
CA PRO A 28 19.32 -2.95 43.62
C PRO A 28 20.22 -3.80 42.71
N SER A 29 19.67 -4.96 42.38
CA SER A 29 20.11 -6.03 41.47
C SER A 29 20.53 -5.58 40.06
N GLU A 30 21.58 -6.21 39.53
CA GLU A 30 22.01 -6.19 38.13
C GLU A 30 20.91 -6.62 37.14
N PRO A 31 20.97 -6.16 35.86
CA PRO A 31 20.36 -6.89 34.76
C PRO A 31 21.37 -7.29 33.65
N CYS A 32 21.32 -8.59 33.33
CA CYS A 32 21.62 -9.30 32.08
C CYS A 32 22.42 -8.60 30.97
N VAL A 33 23.58 -9.20 30.65
CA VAL A 33 24.39 -8.97 29.43
C VAL A 33 23.91 -9.90 28.31
N SER A 34 23.45 -9.35 27.19
CA SER A 34 23.18 -10.08 25.95
C SER A 34 24.48 -10.27 25.15
N GLY A 35 24.81 -11.52 24.82
CA GLY A 35 26.04 -11.88 24.12
C GLY A 35 25.97 -11.69 22.60
N GLN A 36 27.06 -11.20 22.01
CA GLN A 36 27.91 -11.92 21.02
C GLN A 36 28.87 -10.91 20.35
N GLN A 37 30.18 -11.08 20.56
CA GLN A 37 31.17 -11.40 19.51
C GLN A 37 32.58 -11.41 20.12
N LEU A 38 33.18 -12.60 20.16
CA LEU A 38 34.56 -12.87 20.57
C LEU A 38 35.50 -12.58 19.39
N VAL A 39 36.04 -11.36 19.33
CA VAL A 39 37.37 -11.08 18.77
C VAL A 39 37.92 -9.88 19.58
N THR A 40 39.01 -10.09 20.33
CA THR A 40 39.64 -9.23 21.36
C THR A 40 39.13 -9.43 22.79
N ASP A 41 40.06 -9.53 23.74
CA ASP A 41 39.88 -9.88 25.17
C ASP A 41 39.25 -8.73 25.99
N GLN A 42 38.36 -7.95 25.37
CA GLN A 42 37.74 -6.76 25.95
C GLN A 42 36.24 -7.00 26.13
N ARG A 43 35.75 -6.82 27.36
CA ARG A 43 34.30 -6.80 27.65
C ARG A 43 33.83 -5.35 27.72
N LEU A 44 32.91 -4.98 26.84
CA LEU A 44 32.25 -3.68 26.89
C LEU A 44 31.17 -3.69 27.98
N CYS A 45 31.39 -2.95 29.07
CA CYS A 45 30.40 -2.71 30.12
C CYS A 45 29.80 -1.31 29.93
N GLN A 46 28.47 -1.20 29.77
CA GLN A 46 27.78 0.07 29.53
C GLN A 46 26.73 0.32 30.60
N SER A 47 26.77 1.49 31.24
CA SER A 47 25.73 1.92 32.18
C SER A 47 24.62 2.66 31.43
N LYS A 48 23.37 2.20 31.61
CA LYS A 48 22.19 2.81 30.96
C LYS A 48 21.76 4.14 31.60
N SER A 49 22.10 4.37 32.87
CA SER A 49 21.64 5.56 33.64
C SER A 49 22.68 6.69 33.71
N HIS A 50 23.90 6.46 33.22
CA HIS A 50 24.98 7.42 33.37
C HIS A 50 24.70 8.74 32.63
N GLN A 51 24.16 8.67 31.40
CA GLN A 51 23.85 9.84 30.59
C GLN A 51 22.83 10.75 31.27
N ASP A 52 21.71 10.18 31.74
CA ASP A 52 20.65 10.91 32.45
C ASP A 52 21.15 11.54 33.76
N SER A 53 21.97 10.79 34.52
CA SER A 53 22.53 11.29 35.77
C SER A 53 23.47 12.49 35.55
N VAL A 54 24.26 12.48 34.48
CA VAL A 54 25.17 13.58 34.14
C VAL A 54 24.37 14.82 33.70
N LEU A 55 23.40 14.66 32.80
CA LEU A 55 22.55 15.77 32.35
C LEU A 55 21.72 16.38 33.49
N SER A 56 21.18 15.54 34.38
CA SER A 56 20.47 15.99 35.58
C SER A 56 21.38 16.80 36.51
N ALA A 57 22.61 16.35 36.74
CA ALA A 57 23.59 17.08 37.54
C ALA A 57 23.98 18.42 36.90
N LEU A 58 24.20 18.46 35.58
CA LEU A 58 24.48 19.70 34.84
C LEU A 58 23.30 20.68 34.88
N ASN A 59 22.06 20.18 34.84
CA ASN A 59 20.88 21.01 34.97
C ASN A 59 20.75 21.61 36.38
N GLN A 60 21.10 20.85 37.41
CA GLN A 60 21.12 21.35 38.79
C GLN A 60 22.20 22.43 38.96
N GLN A 61 23.40 22.20 38.44
CA GLN A 61 24.47 23.20 38.42
C GLN A 61 24.03 24.50 37.73
N ARG A 62 23.34 24.39 36.59
CA ARG A 62 22.77 25.53 35.86
C ARG A 62 21.80 26.34 36.74
N LYS A 63 20.89 25.67 37.44
CA LYS A 63 19.90 26.33 38.32
C LYS A 63 20.56 27.01 39.52
N ASP A 64 21.64 26.44 40.03
CA ASP A 64 22.42 26.99 41.13
C ASP A 64 23.45 28.06 40.68
N GLY A 65 23.59 28.28 39.36
CA GLY A 65 24.56 29.21 38.79
C GLY A 65 26.02 28.76 38.91
N LEU A 66 26.25 27.46 39.14
CA LEU A 66 27.58 26.88 39.34
C LEU A 66 28.18 26.49 37.99
N LEU A 67 29.44 26.89 37.75
CA LEU A 67 30.21 26.58 36.54
C LEU A 67 29.60 27.11 35.22
N CYS A 68 28.57 27.95 35.28
CA CYS A 68 28.03 28.64 34.12
C CYS A 68 29.05 29.63 33.56
N ASP A 69 29.35 29.51 32.27
CA ASP A 69 30.36 30.29 31.53
C ASP A 69 29.74 31.22 30.47
N VAL A 70 28.40 31.30 30.43
CA VAL A 70 27.65 32.25 29.62
C VAL A 70 26.32 32.63 30.27
N THR A 71 25.93 33.90 30.10
CA THR A 71 24.60 34.42 30.43
C THR A 71 23.89 34.85 29.15
N LEU A 72 22.80 34.18 28.80
CA LEU A 72 21.96 34.51 27.64
C LEU A 72 20.87 35.49 28.06
N VAL A 73 20.70 36.57 27.29
CA VAL A 73 19.65 37.57 27.49
C VAL A 73 18.63 37.49 26.36
N ALA A 74 17.37 37.28 26.69
CA ALA A 74 16.25 37.31 25.74
C ALA A 74 15.15 38.21 26.29
N GLY A 75 14.88 39.33 25.60
CA GLY A 75 14.04 40.40 26.13
C GLY A 75 14.60 40.92 27.46
N ASP A 76 13.76 40.89 28.51
CA ASP A 76 14.11 41.40 29.83
C ASP A 76 14.64 40.33 30.82
N GLN A 77 14.79 39.07 30.37
CA GLN A 77 15.22 37.97 31.23
C GLN A 77 16.63 37.49 30.91
N LYS A 78 17.37 37.11 31.97
CA LYS A 78 18.73 36.55 31.89
C LYS A 78 18.72 35.08 32.29
N PHE A 79 19.44 34.25 31.55
CA PHE A 79 19.54 32.81 31.74
C PHE A 79 21.00 32.37 31.79
N HIS A 80 21.43 31.76 32.90
CA HIS A 80 22.76 31.17 33.00
C HIS A 80 22.79 29.79 32.32
N ALA A 81 23.90 29.49 31.63
CA ALA A 81 24.10 28.22 30.93
C ALA A 81 25.60 27.88 30.79
N HIS A 82 25.85 26.65 30.33
CA HIS A 82 27.17 26.13 29.97
C HIS A 82 27.33 26.12 28.44
N LYS A 83 28.35 26.78 27.90
CA LYS A 83 28.68 26.84 26.46
C LYS A 83 28.82 25.44 25.87
N ALA A 84 29.44 24.51 26.60
CA ALA A 84 29.64 23.13 26.15
C ALA A 84 28.33 22.36 25.91
N VAL A 85 27.33 22.52 26.79
CA VAL A 85 26.02 21.85 26.63
C VAL A 85 25.27 22.45 25.44
N LEU A 86 25.28 23.78 25.31
CA LEU A 86 24.60 24.47 24.22
C LEU A 86 25.23 24.16 22.85
N ALA A 87 26.56 24.15 22.76
CA ALA A 87 27.28 23.78 21.54
C ALA A 87 27.11 22.30 21.17
N ALA A 88 26.82 21.43 22.14
CA ALA A 88 26.56 20.01 21.88
C ALA A 88 25.17 19.77 21.28
N CYS A 89 24.16 20.57 21.65
CA CYS A 89 22.77 20.37 21.19
C CYS A 89 22.36 21.27 20.02
N SER A 90 23.10 22.35 19.73
CA SER A 90 22.75 23.37 18.74
C SER A 90 23.95 23.77 17.90
N ASP A 91 23.80 23.66 16.58
CA ASP A 91 24.81 24.14 15.63
C ASP A 91 24.97 25.67 15.65
N TYR A 92 23.91 26.41 15.98
CA TYR A 92 23.95 27.86 16.15
C TYR A 92 24.91 28.25 17.29
N PHE A 93 24.75 27.64 18.48
CA PHE A 93 25.64 27.90 19.60
C PHE A 93 27.05 27.34 19.35
N ARG A 94 27.17 26.20 18.67
CA ARG A 94 28.47 25.65 18.28
C ARG A 94 29.24 26.61 17.39
N ALA A 95 28.58 27.20 16.39
CA ALA A 95 29.16 28.20 15.52
C ALA A 95 29.53 29.48 16.29
N MET A 96 28.60 30.00 17.12
CA MET A 96 28.81 31.19 17.94
C MET A 96 30.03 31.08 18.85
N PHE A 97 30.21 29.95 19.53
CA PHE A 97 31.28 29.78 20.51
C PHE A 97 32.61 29.28 19.90
N SER A 98 32.60 28.70 18.70
CA SER A 98 33.81 28.09 18.10
C SER A 98 34.49 28.92 17.00
N LEU A 99 33.80 29.89 16.38
CA LEU A 99 34.28 30.57 15.16
C LEU A 99 34.96 31.94 15.38
N CYS A 100 35.59 32.18 16.53
CA CYS A 100 36.26 33.45 16.86
C CYS A 100 35.33 34.69 16.71
N MET A 101 34.05 34.52 17.05
CA MET A 101 33.08 35.62 17.14
C MET A 101 33.30 36.41 18.44
N VAL A 102 32.85 37.67 18.52
CA VAL A 102 33.03 38.50 19.74
C VAL A 102 32.34 37.84 20.95
N GLU A 103 31.26 37.13 20.68
CA GLU A 103 30.45 36.38 21.62
C GLU A 103 31.18 35.16 22.23
N SER A 104 32.28 34.68 21.62
CA SER A 104 33.06 33.59 22.22
C SER A 104 33.77 34.02 23.50
N GLU A 105 34.20 35.29 23.56
CA GLU A 105 34.88 35.92 24.71
C GLU A 105 33.92 36.70 25.62
N ALA A 106 32.63 36.79 25.27
CA ALA A 106 31.63 37.50 26.06
C ALA A 106 31.05 36.63 27.18
N ASP A 107 30.92 37.21 28.37
CA ASP A 107 30.23 36.60 29.52
C ASP A 107 28.69 36.72 29.40
N GLU A 108 28.21 37.70 28.63
CA GLU A 108 26.79 37.99 28.43
C GLU A 108 26.49 38.15 26.93
N VAL A 109 25.53 37.37 26.41
CA VAL A 109 25.14 37.34 24.99
C VAL A 109 23.66 37.65 24.87
N THR A 110 23.32 38.70 24.12
CA THR A 110 21.92 39.08 23.85
C THR A 110 21.41 38.41 22.58
N LEU A 111 20.40 37.55 22.72
CA LEU A 111 19.75 36.87 21.61
C LEU A 111 18.62 37.74 21.04
N GLN A 112 18.87 38.29 19.86
CA GLN A 112 17.90 39.10 19.13
C GLN A 112 16.87 38.18 18.43
N GLY A 113 15.57 38.43 18.64
CA GLY A 113 14.50 37.69 17.96
C GLY A 113 14.00 36.42 18.66
N VAL A 114 14.51 36.10 19.85
CA VAL A 114 14.03 34.98 20.68
C VAL A 114 13.28 35.53 21.90
N THR A 115 12.10 34.98 22.20
CA THR A 115 11.33 35.35 23.38
C THR A 115 11.89 34.67 24.63
N SER A 116 11.75 35.31 25.80
CA SER A 116 12.22 34.73 27.08
C SER A 116 11.55 33.39 27.39
N VAL A 117 10.28 33.24 27.02
CA VAL A 117 9.51 31.99 27.17
C VAL A 117 10.08 30.90 26.27
N GLY A 118 10.26 31.18 24.97
CA GLY A 118 10.83 30.22 24.02
C GLY A 118 12.24 29.79 24.41
N LEU A 119 13.10 30.74 24.81
CA LEU A 119 14.46 30.45 25.26
C LEU A 119 14.48 29.57 26.51
N LYS A 120 13.60 29.84 27.49
CA LYS A 120 13.51 29.02 28.70
C LYS A 120 13.22 27.56 28.37
N HIS A 121 12.22 27.30 27.53
CA HIS A 121 11.86 25.94 27.11
C HIS A 121 12.97 25.27 26.28
N ALA A 122 13.63 26.02 25.40
CA ALA A 122 14.78 25.52 24.63
C ALA A 122 15.95 25.11 25.54
N LEU A 123 16.25 25.91 26.58
CA LEU A 123 17.27 25.60 27.57
C LEU A 123 16.88 24.41 28.44
N ASP A 124 15.64 24.35 28.92
CA ASP A 124 15.18 23.21 29.70
C ASP A 124 15.25 21.91 28.87
N PHE A 125 14.91 21.96 27.59
CA PHE A 125 15.10 20.85 26.65
C PHE A 125 16.57 20.46 26.49
N ALA A 126 17.48 21.42 26.26
CA ALA A 126 18.90 21.14 26.08
C ALA A 126 19.55 20.38 27.25
N TYR A 127 19.02 20.54 28.46
CA TYR A 127 19.56 19.91 29.68
C TYR A 127 18.79 18.68 30.13
N THR A 128 17.57 18.44 29.62
CA THR A 128 16.71 17.34 30.09
C THR A 128 16.30 16.37 28.99
N GLY A 129 16.40 16.77 27.72
CA GLY A 129 15.83 16.05 26.58
C GLY A 129 14.30 16.01 26.58
N GLN A 130 13.63 16.75 27.46
CA GLN A 130 12.18 16.73 27.65
C GLN A 130 11.60 18.13 27.48
N ILE A 131 10.40 18.19 26.90
CA ILE A 131 9.63 19.43 26.80
C ILE A 131 8.15 19.15 27.08
N MET A 132 7.53 20.06 27.81
CA MET A 132 6.08 20.10 28.02
C MET A 132 5.52 21.15 27.05
N LEU A 133 4.71 20.71 26.08
CA LEU A 133 4.14 21.57 25.06
C LEU A 133 2.69 21.94 25.43
N GLU A 134 2.39 23.23 25.37
CA GLU A 134 1.05 23.78 25.57
C GLU A 134 0.67 24.64 24.35
N PRO A 135 -0.63 24.72 23.98
CA PRO A 135 -1.07 25.47 22.80
C PRO A 135 -0.67 26.95 22.82
N GLY A 136 -0.62 27.57 24.00
CA GLY A 136 -0.26 28.99 24.15
C GLY A 136 1.24 29.28 23.97
N VAL A 137 2.10 28.28 24.05
CA VAL A 137 3.57 28.44 24.11
C VAL A 137 4.26 27.88 22.86
N ILE A 138 3.55 27.10 22.03
CA ILE A 138 4.12 26.38 20.90
C ILE A 138 4.80 27.30 19.86
N GLN A 139 4.22 28.48 19.59
CA GLN A 139 4.78 29.42 18.62
C GLN A 139 6.10 30.03 19.11
N ASP A 140 6.20 30.35 20.40
CA ASP A 140 7.43 30.83 21.03
C ASP A 140 8.53 29.76 20.99
N VAL A 141 8.16 28.50 21.29
CA VAL A 141 9.09 27.37 21.28
C VAL A 141 9.57 27.07 19.86
N LEU A 142 8.69 27.09 18.85
CA LEU A 142 9.06 26.88 17.46
C LEU A 142 9.98 28.00 16.95
N SER A 143 9.68 29.26 17.30
CA SER A 143 10.53 30.40 16.96
C SER A 143 11.92 30.26 17.57
N ALA A 144 12.00 29.93 18.87
CA ALA A 144 13.27 29.68 19.54
C ALA A 144 14.01 28.46 18.96
N GLY A 145 13.33 27.35 18.72
CA GLY A 145 13.92 26.13 18.16
C GLY A 145 14.48 26.33 16.76
N SER A 146 13.75 27.06 15.90
CA SER A 146 14.20 27.40 14.55
C SER A 146 15.39 28.36 14.58
N HIS A 147 15.33 29.41 15.39
CA HIS A 147 16.41 30.40 15.47
C HIS A 147 17.69 29.79 16.05
N LEU A 148 17.56 28.95 17.08
CA LEU A 148 18.66 28.28 17.77
C LEU A 148 19.05 26.96 17.10
N GLN A 149 18.47 26.59 15.96
CA GLN A 149 18.77 25.36 15.21
C GLN A 149 18.68 24.06 16.05
N LEU A 150 17.67 23.96 16.91
CA LEU A 150 17.40 22.77 17.73
C LEU A 150 16.47 21.81 16.96
N LEU A 151 17.05 21.00 16.05
CA LEU A 151 16.26 20.15 15.14
C LEU A 151 15.41 19.07 15.85
N GLU A 152 15.92 18.47 16.93
CA GLU A 152 15.16 17.49 17.72
C GLU A 152 13.95 18.11 18.41
N LEU A 153 14.10 19.34 18.92
CA LEU A 153 13.02 20.11 19.50
C LEU A 153 11.92 20.39 18.46
N LEU A 154 12.31 20.83 17.26
CA LEU A 154 11.37 21.06 16.16
C LEU A 154 10.65 19.78 15.74
N SER A 155 11.35 18.63 15.73
CA SER A 155 10.74 17.32 15.45
C SER A 155 9.67 16.94 16.47
N LEU A 156 9.92 17.17 17.76
CA LEU A 156 8.93 16.93 18.83
C LEU A 156 7.72 17.87 18.71
N CYS A 157 7.95 19.16 18.44
CA CYS A 157 6.87 20.10 18.17
C CYS A 157 6.04 19.70 16.95
N SER A 158 6.68 19.23 15.88
CA SER A 158 6.00 18.74 14.68
C SER A 158 5.11 17.53 15.01
N HIS A 159 5.58 16.55 15.79
CA HIS A 159 4.78 15.40 16.19
C HIS A 159 3.56 15.79 17.03
N TYR A 160 3.72 16.73 17.96
CA TYR A 160 2.62 17.27 18.75
C TYR A 160 1.56 17.95 17.86
N LEU A 161 1.99 18.80 16.92
CA LEU A 161 1.06 19.50 16.01
C LEU A 161 0.32 18.55 15.06
N VAL A 162 0.96 17.45 14.63
CA VAL A 162 0.31 16.42 13.82
C VAL A 162 -0.84 15.75 14.59
N GLN A 163 -0.69 15.55 15.91
CA GLN A 163 -1.73 14.94 16.75
C GLN A 163 -2.95 15.86 16.95
N GLU A 164 -2.75 17.17 16.92
CA GLU A 164 -3.82 18.17 17.11
C GLU A 164 -4.54 18.56 15.80
N LEU A 165 -4.13 18.00 14.66
CA LEU A 165 -4.68 18.32 13.33
C LEU A 165 -6.17 17.98 13.22
N ASN A 166 -6.98 18.94 12.78
CA ASN A 166 -8.42 18.80 12.60
C ASN A 166 -8.98 19.70 11.46
N SER A 167 -10.28 19.57 11.19
CA SER A 167 -10.97 20.28 10.10
C SER A 167 -11.07 21.80 10.28
N VAL A 168 -10.70 22.34 11.45
CA VAL A 168 -10.73 23.77 11.74
C VAL A 168 -9.35 24.40 11.67
N ASN A 169 -8.32 23.70 12.14
CA ASN A 169 -6.97 24.26 12.31
C ASN A 169 -5.98 23.93 11.18
N TYR A 170 -6.33 23.07 10.22
CA TYR A 170 -5.40 22.60 9.19
C TYR A 170 -4.73 23.74 8.38
N LEU A 171 -5.45 24.83 8.08
CA LEU A 171 -4.89 25.99 7.39
C LEU A 171 -3.84 26.73 8.23
N ASP A 172 -4.13 26.93 9.51
CA ASP A 172 -3.21 27.63 10.41
C ASP A 172 -1.99 26.75 10.72
N LEU A 173 -2.19 25.44 10.89
CA LEU A 173 -1.09 24.49 11.03
C LEU A 173 -0.22 24.43 9.78
N TYR A 174 -0.80 24.51 8.58
CA TYR A 174 -0.01 24.61 7.35
C TYR A 174 0.82 25.89 7.30
N ARG A 175 0.26 27.05 7.70
CA ARG A 175 1.01 28.31 7.77
C ARG A 175 2.18 28.22 8.75
N VAL A 176 1.99 27.56 9.90
CA VAL A 176 3.05 27.28 10.86
C VAL A 176 4.11 26.34 10.25
N ALA A 177 3.67 25.31 9.53
CA ALA A 177 4.57 24.36 8.87
C ALA A 177 5.46 25.02 7.80
N ASP A 178 4.87 25.86 6.93
CA ASP A 178 5.61 26.60 5.88
C ASP A 178 6.55 27.66 6.49
N LEU A 179 6.13 28.32 7.58
CA LEU A 179 6.94 29.34 8.27
C LEU A 179 8.18 28.75 8.95
N PHE A 180 8.06 27.59 9.59
CA PHE A 180 9.16 26.94 10.32
C PHE A 180 9.80 25.77 9.56
N HIS A 181 9.40 25.53 8.30
CA HIS A 181 9.86 24.43 7.45
C HIS A 181 9.75 23.05 8.13
N LEU A 182 8.54 22.68 8.53
CA LEU A 182 8.24 21.41 9.21
C LEU A 182 7.63 20.38 8.22
N PRO A 183 8.45 19.59 7.50
CA PRO A 183 7.97 18.73 6.41
C PRO A 183 7.00 17.63 6.88
N ALA A 184 7.21 17.07 8.07
CA ALA A 184 6.31 16.05 8.62
C ALA A 184 4.90 16.60 8.89
N LEU A 185 4.80 17.85 9.33
CA LEU A 185 3.51 18.53 9.52
C LEU A 185 2.87 18.88 8.17
N GLU A 186 3.65 19.36 7.19
CA GLU A 186 3.15 19.63 5.83
C GLU A 186 2.56 18.36 5.19
N GLU A 187 3.27 17.23 5.27
CA GLU A 187 2.80 15.95 4.73
C GLU A 187 1.53 15.45 5.44
N ALA A 188 1.43 15.65 6.74
CA ALA A 188 0.24 15.32 7.51
C ALA A 188 -0.97 16.18 7.10
N VAL A 189 -0.78 17.50 6.89
CA VAL A 189 -1.85 18.39 6.42
C VAL A 189 -2.29 18.02 5.01
N VAL A 190 -1.35 17.74 4.09
CA VAL A 190 -1.67 17.27 2.73
C VAL A 190 -2.47 15.96 2.80
N SER A 191 -2.05 15.01 3.63
CA SER A 191 -2.74 13.73 3.78
C SER A 191 -4.14 13.90 4.37
N PHE A 192 -4.30 14.76 5.37
CA PHE A 192 -5.60 15.10 5.94
C PHE A 192 -6.55 15.72 4.90
N LEU A 193 -6.05 16.67 4.10
CA LEU A 193 -6.83 17.29 3.03
C LEU A 193 -7.23 16.28 1.96
N VAL A 194 -6.30 15.43 1.53
CA VAL A 194 -6.56 14.38 0.54
C VAL A 194 -7.70 13.44 0.96
N GLU A 195 -7.86 13.19 2.27
CA GLU A 195 -8.92 12.35 2.82
C GLU A 195 -10.25 13.10 2.99
N HIS A 196 -10.22 14.36 3.45
CA HIS A 196 -11.41 15.10 3.88
C HIS A 196 -11.86 16.23 2.91
N LEU A 197 -11.24 16.37 1.73
CA LEU A 197 -11.51 17.49 0.81
C LEU A 197 -12.99 17.59 0.40
N CYS A 198 -13.64 16.45 0.16
CA CYS A 198 -15.06 16.42 -0.22
C CYS A 198 -15.97 16.98 0.90
N GLU A 199 -15.71 16.60 2.16
CA GLU A 199 -16.45 17.11 3.31
C GLU A 199 -16.22 18.61 3.53
N LEU A 200 -14.97 19.06 3.36
CA LEU A 200 -14.60 20.47 3.46
C LEU A 200 -15.23 21.30 2.34
N GLN A 201 -15.32 20.77 1.13
CA GLN A 201 -16.00 21.44 0.02
C GLN A 201 -17.50 21.62 0.29
N GLN A 202 -18.15 20.64 0.91
CA GLN A 202 -19.58 20.71 1.24
C GLN A 202 -19.88 21.59 2.44
N SER A 203 -19.04 21.55 3.48
CA SER A 203 -19.27 22.26 4.74
C SER A 203 -18.70 23.68 4.75
N ARG A 204 -17.57 23.93 4.06
CA ARG A 204 -16.76 25.14 4.16
C ARG A 204 -16.12 25.54 2.83
N GLN A 205 -16.95 25.71 1.80
CA GLN A 205 -16.49 26.04 0.45
C GLN A 205 -15.58 27.29 0.39
N GLU A 206 -15.88 28.34 1.18
CA GLU A 206 -15.09 29.57 1.20
C GLU A 206 -13.64 29.35 1.67
N GLU A 207 -13.42 28.52 2.69
CA GLU A 207 -12.07 28.21 3.19
C GLU A 207 -11.25 27.45 2.16
N VAL A 208 -11.89 26.55 1.40
CA VAL A 208 -11.23 25.79 0.33
C VAL A 208 -10.75 26.71 -0.80
N LEU A 209 -11.50 27.77 -1.13
CA LEU A 209 -11.08 28.76 -2.13
C LEU A 209 -9.90 29.63 -1.67
N LEU A 210 -9.66 29.70 -0.35
CA LEU A 210 -8.53 30.40 0.27
C LEU A 210 -7.27 29.53 0.43
N LEU A 211 -7.28 28.28 -0.05
CA LEU A 211 -6.11 27.40 0.02
C LEU A 211 -4.89 28.03 -0.66
N PRO A 212 -3.69 28.00 -0.03
CA PRO A 212 -2.45 28.41 -0.67
C PRO A 212 -2.16 27.58 -1.92
N TYR A 213 -1.59 28.22 -2.95
CA TYR A 213 -1.24 27.56 -4.22
C TYR A 213 -0.40 26.29 -4.02
N ARG A 214 0.64 26.35 -3.18
CA ARG A 214 1.54 25.21 -2.91
C ARG A 214 0.79 24.02 -2.34
N LEU A 215 -0.10 24.26 -1.36
CA LEU A 215 -0.90 23.21 -0.72
C LEU A 215 -1.87 22.57 -1.71
N LEU A 216 -2.62 23.39 -2.46
CA LEU A 216 -3.56 22.89 -3.47
C LEU A 216 -2.84 22.04 -4.53
N ARG A 217 -1.69 22.50 -5.00
CA ARG A 217 -0.87 21.78 -5.99
C ARG A 217 -0.47 20.39 -5.49
N GLU A 218 0.02 20.26 -4.26
CA GLU A 218 0.44 18.98 -3.70
C GLU A 218 -0.74 18.03 -3.45
N VAL A 219 -1.91 18.57 -3.04
CA VAL A 219 -3.15 17.78 -2.93
C VAL A 219 -3.57 17.22 -4.29
N LEU A 220 -3.55 18.04 -5.35
CA LEU A 220 -3.95 17.62 -6.71
C LEU A 220 -2.99 16.61 -7.34
N LYS A 221 -1.71 16.63 -6.99
CA LYS A 221 -0.72 15.62 -7.44
C LYS A 221 -0.95 14.24 -6.82
N SER A 222 -1.55 14.18 -5.63
CA SER A 222 -1.69 12.93 -4.88
C SER A 222 -2.60 11.92 -5.58
N ASP A 223 -2.08 10.70 -5.79
CA ASP A 223 -2.86 9.54 -6.25
C ASP A 223 -3.93 9.10 -5.22
N ARG A 224 -3.77 9.51 -3.95
CA ARG A 224 -4.67 9.18 -2.84
C ARG A 224 -5.91 10.06 -2.77
N LEU A 225 -6.02 11.11 -3.60
CA LEU A 225 -7.19 12.00 -3.65
C LEU A 225 -8.38 11.26 -4.27
N THR A 226 -9.07 10.47 -3.45
CA THR A 226 -10.18 9.62 -3.87
C THR A 226 -11.54 10.17 -3.49
N SER A 227 -11.58 11.24 -2.69
CA SER A 227 -12.82 11.84 -2.17
C SER A 227 -13.68 12.54 -3.22
N LEU A 228 -13.07 12.96 -4.33
CA LEU A 228 -13.70 13.70 -5.43
C LEU A 228 -13.51 12.96 -6.76
N ASN A 229 -14.46 13.11 -7.68
CA ASN A 229 -14.30 12.70 -9.07
C ASN A 229 -13.50 13.76 -9.86
N GLU A 230 -12.97 13.42 -11.04
CA GLU A 230 -12.13 14.36 -11.81
C GLU A 230 -12.90 15.57 -12.36
N GLU A 231 -14.22 15.47 -12.53
CA GLU A 231 -15.05 16.60 -12.92
C GLU A 231 -15.19 17.61 -11.76
N GLU A 232 -15.39 17.13 -10.53
CA GLU A 232 -15.41 17.93 -9.31
C GLU A 232 -14.03 18.56 -9.03
N ILE A 233 -12.94 17.82 -9.25
CA ILE A 233 -11.58 18.35 -9.15
C ILE A 233 -11.36 19.47 -10.18
N TRP A 234 -11.81 19.27 -11.41
CA TRP A 234 -11.74 20.30 -12.44
C TRP A 234 -12.54 21.55 -12.05
N GLN A 235 -13.78 21.38 -11.59
CA GLN A 235 -14.62 22.49 -11.11
C GLN A 235 -13.96 23.23 -9.94
N LEU A 236 -13.36 22.51 -9.00
CA LEU A 236 -12.63 23.09 -7.87
C LEU A 236 -11.48 23.99 -8.34
N VAL A 237 -10.66 23.50 -9.29
CA VAL A 237 -9.53 24.26 -9.86
C VAL A 237 -10.02 25.53 -10.56
N VAL A 238 -11.09 25.42 -11.35
CA VAL A 238 -11.69 26.58 -12.04
C VAL A 238 -12.18 27.62 -11.04
N CYS A 239 -13.00 27.22 -10.06
CA CYS A 239 -13.53 28.12 -9.04
C CYS A 239 -12.41 28.81 -8.24
N TRP A 240 -11.34 28.09 -7.91
CA TRP A 240 -10.18 28.63 -7.19
C TRP A 240 -9.40 29.66 -8.03
N LEU A 241 -9.28 29.43 -9.34
CA LEU A 241 -8.63 30.37 -10.27
C LEU A 241 -9.46 31.65 -10.45
N GLU A 242 -10.78 31.53 -10.56
CA GLU A 242 -11.70 32.64 -10.81
C GLU A 242 -11.90 33.53 -9.57
N HIS A 243 -11.94 32.96 -8.37
CA HIS A 243 -12.22 33.69 -7.11
C HIS A 243 -11.34 34.94 -6.92
N ASP A 244 -10.04 34.81 -7.18
CA ASP A 244 -9.04 35.86 -6.94
C ASP A 244 -8.29 36.25 -8.24
N CYS A 245 -8.84 35.89 -9.41
CA CYS A 245 -8.19 36.12 -10.71
C CYS A 245 -6.75 35.56 -10.78
N ARG A 246 -6.52 34.37 -10.20
CA ARG A 246 -5.20 33.74 -10.03
C ARG A 246 -4.68 33.04 -11.29
N TYR A 247 -4.95 33.61 -12.47
CA TYR A 247 -4.67 32.98 -13.77
C TYR A 247 -3.19 32.70 -14.06
N GLN A 248 -2.27 33.29 -13.28
CA GLN A 248 -0.84 32.99 -13.38
C GLN A 248 -0.49 31.51 -13.08
N TYR A 249 -1.34 30.81 -12.30
CA TYR A 249 -1.12 29.41 -11.94
C TYR A 249 -1.90 28.43 -12.83
N THR A 250 -2.63 28.91 -13.83
CA THR A 250 -3.53 28.09 -14.65
C THR A 250 -2.80 26.92 -15.29
N GLU A 251 -1.69 27.18 -15.98
CA GLU A 251 -0.91 26.17 -16.71
C GLU A 251 -0.41 25.02 -15.81
N ASP A 252 -0.03 25.33 -14.56
CA ASP A 252 0.50 24.33 -13.63
C ASP A 252 -0.59 23.55 -12.88
N LEU A 253 -1.76 24.14 -12.61
CA LEU A 253 -2.85 23.43 -11.91
C LEU A 253 -3.68 22.53 -12.82
N ILE A 254 -3.98 22.98 -14.05
CA ILE A 254 -4.79 22.20 -15.01
C ILE A 254 -4.13 20.88 -15.40
N GLN A 255 -2.79 20.82 -15.44
CA GLN A 255 -2.07 19.59 -15.76
C GLN A 255 -2.24 18.51 -14.66
N HIS A 256 -2.70 18.86 -13.46
CA HIS A 256 -2.91 17.89 -12.39
C HIS A 256 -4.32 17.27 -12.41
N VAL A 257 -5.21 17.76 -13.29
CA VAL A 257 -6.51 17.16 -13.57
C VAL A 257 -6.35 15.99 -14.56
N ARG A 258 -7.04 14.87 -14.30
CA ARG A 258 -6.96 13.66 -15.11
C ARG A 258 -8.15 13.56 -16.06
N TYR A 259 -8.12 14.40 -17.10
CA TYR A 259 -9.20 14.52 -18.09
C TYR A 259 -9.62 13.18 -18.72
N GLY A 260 -8.70 12.21 -18.88
CA GLY A 260 -8.99 10.88 -19.42
C GLY A 260 -9.87 9.99 -18.53
N LEU A 261 -10.25 10.46 -17.34
CA LEU A 261 -11.19 9.79 -16.42
C LEU A 261 -12.54 10.53 -16.32
N MET A 262 -12.69 11.69 -16.97
CA MET A 262 -13.97 12.41 -17.02
C MET A 262 -14.93 11.71 -17.98
N ASP A 263 -16.24 11.94 -17.80
CA ASP A 263 -17.22 11.44 -18.78
C ASP A 263 -17.07 12.16 -20.13
N VAL A 264 -17.33 11.44 -21.21
CA VAL A 264 -17.18 11.96 -22.57
C VAL A 264 -18.14 13.12 -22.83
N ALA A 265 -19.34 13.13 -22.23
CA ALA A 265 -20.27 14.25 -22.38
C ALA A 265 -19.74 15.51 -21.66
N ALA A 266 -19.18 15.34 -20.45
CA ALA A 266 -18.55 16.42 -19.71
C ALA A 266 -17.34 17.01 -20.45
N LEU A 267 -16.48 16.15 -21.03
CA LEU A 267 -15.33 16.61 -21.83
C LEU A 267 -15.76 17.45 -23.04
N HIS A 268 -16.79 17.03 -23.78
CA HIS A 268 -17.31 17.84 -24.90
C HIS A 268 -17.88 19.18 -24.42
N HIS A 269 -18.55 19.20 -23.27
CA HIS A 269 -19.06 20.44 -22.68
C HIS A 269 -17.93 21.39 -22.28
N VAL A 270 -16.91 20.89 -21.59
CA VAL A 270 -15.71 21.66 -21.18
C VAL A 270 -14.96 22.20 -22.39
N ALA A 271 -14.80 21.39 -23.45
CA ALA A 271 -14.13 21.79 -24.69
C ALA A 271 -14.85 22.95 -25.41
N GLN A 272 -16.19 22.95 -25.41
CA GLN A 272 -16.98 23.90 -26.19
C GLN A 272 -17.32 25.17 -25.41
N CYS A 273 -17.61 25.04 -24.12
CA CYS A 273 -18.29 26.10 -23.37
C CYS A 273 -17.37 26.89 -22.44
N HIS A 274 -16.20 26.37 -22.05
CA HIS A 274 -15.44 26.97 -20.96
C HIS A 274 -14.37 28.00 -21.43
N PRO A 275 -14.43 29.28 -20.98
CA PRO A 275 -13.48 30.32 -21.40
C PRO A 275 -12.02 29.98 -21.14
N LEU A 276 -11.70 29.34 -20.00
CA LEU A 276 -10.33 28.92 -19.68
C LEU A 276 -9.73 27.99 -20.74
N VAL A 277 -10.51 27.02 -21.23
CA VAL A 277 -10.05 26.05 -22.24
C VAL A 277 -9.87 26.72 -23.60
N GLN A 278 -10.73 27.68 -23.94
CA GLN A 278 -10.60 28.46 -25.17
C GLN A 278 -9.37 29.39 -25.15
N SER A 279 -8.98 29.85 -23.95
CA SER A 279 -7.86 30.79 -23.77
C SER A 279 -6.50 30.11 -23.62
N SER A 280 -6.43 28.91 -23.02
CA SER A 280 -5.19 28.17 -22.77
C SER A 280 -5.01 27.04 -23.78
N ALA A 281 -3.92 27.11 -24.54
CA ALA A 281 -3.56 26.07 -25.51
C ALA A 281 -3.28 24.71 -24.83
N THR A 282 -2.74 24.73 -23.61
CA THR A 282 -2.44 23.51 -22.84
C THR A 282 -3.71 22.81 -22.38
N ALA A 283 -4.69 23.57 -21.86
CA ALA A 283 -5.99 23.02 -21.49
C ALA A 283 -6.69 22.35 -22.69
N ALA A 284 -6.69 23.02 -23.85
CA ALA A 284 -7.26 22.48 -25.07
C ALA A 284 -6.56 21.18 -25.51
N ALA A 285 -5.23 21.16 -25.50
CA ALA A 285 -4.45 19.97 -25.86
C ALA A 285 -4.75 18.76 -24.94
N LEU A 286 -4.88 18.99 -23.62
CA LEU A 286 -5.19 17.93 -22.66
C LEU A 286 -6.61 17.36 -22.85
N VAL A 287 -7.58 18.22 -23.17
CA VAL A 287 -8.96 17.80 -23.46
C VAL A 287 -9.02 17.02 -24.78
N ASP A 288 -8.32 17.48 -25.81
CA ASP A 288 -8.22 16.77 -27.10
C ASP A 288 -7.53 15.40 -26.95
N GLU A 289 -6.47 15.31 -26.14
CA GLU A 289 -5.82 14.05 -25.79
C GLU A 289 -6.81 13.08 -25.12
N ALA A 290 -7.60 13.56 -24.15
CA ALA A 290 -8.61 12.76 -23.48
C ALA A 290 -9.71 12.28 -24.45
N LEU A 291 -10.20 13.14 -25.34
CA LEU A 291 -11.19 12.76 -26.35
C LEU A 291 -10.63 11.68 -27.30
N GLU A 292 -9.39 11.82 -27.73
CA GLU A 292 -8.70 10.83 -28.58
C GLU A 292 -8.44 9.51 -27.83
N TYR A 293 -8.19 9.56 -26.51
CA TYR A 293 -8.12 8.38 -25.65
C TYR A 293 -9.47 7.63 -25.59
N HIS A 294 -10.59 8.33 -25.45
CA HIS A 294 -11.93 7.72 -25.43
C HIS A 294 -12.36 7.14 -26.79
N ARG A 295 -11.96 7.79 -27.90
CA ARG A 295 -12.19 7.25 -29.27
C ARG A 295 -11.44 5.95 -29.51
N ALA A 296 -10.25 5.79 -28.92
CA ALA A 296 -9.39 4.63 -29.11
C ALA A 296 -9.67 3.48 -28.12
N THR A 297 -10.94 3.10 -27.93
CA THR A 297 -11.41 2.18 -26.87
C THR A 297 -10.53 0.93 -26.68
N TYR A 298 -10.18 0.21 -27.76
CA TYR A 298 -9.37 -1.00 -27.67
C TYR A 298 -7.89 -0.73 -27.39
N ALA A 299 -7.37 0.43 -27.81
CA ALA A 299 -5.97 0.82 -27.67
C ALA A 299 -5.67 1.57 -26.36
N GLN A 300 -6.69 1.95 -25.58
CA GLN A 300 -6.56 2.58 -24.26
C GLN A 300 -5.49 1.95 -23.34
N PRO A 301 -5.37 0.61 -23.20
CA PRO A 301 -4.35 -0.02 -22.35
C PRO A 301 -2.91 0.33 -22.73
N LEU A 302 -2.68 0.78 -23.97
CA LEU A 302 -1.38 1.15 -24.51
C LEU A 302 -1.14 2.66 -24.48
N ARG A 303 -2.17 3.45 -24.15
CA ARG A 303 -2.15 4.91 -24.08
C ARG A 303 -2.29 5.38 -22.63
N GLN A 304 -1.59 4.72 -21.70
CA GLN A 304 -1.61 5.15 -20.31
C GLN A 304 -0.64 6.31 -20.09
N THR A 305 -1.17 7.41 -19.56
CA THR A 305 -0.41 8.59 -19.12
C THR A 305 -0.77 8.91 -17.67
N ALA A 306 -0.11 9.90 -17.07
CA ALA A 306 -0.48 10.38 -15.73
C ALA A 306 -1.96 10.84 -15.66
N HIS A 307 -2.50 11.34 -16.78
CA HIS A 307 -3.87 11.84 -16.91
C HIS A 307 -4.92 10.75 -17.16
N THR A 308 -4.51 9.49 -17.34
CA THR A 308 -5.42 8.35 -17.51
C THR A 308 -5.29 7.33 -16.40
N LYS A 309 -4.35 7.50 -15.46
CA LYS A 309 -4.17 6.60 -14.33
C LYS A 309 -5.25 6.90 -13.27
N PRO A 310 -6.09 5.93 -12.88
CA PRO A 310 -7.09 6.17 -11.83
C PRO A 310 -6.43 6.61 -10.51
N ARG A 311 -7.10 7.45 -9.73
CA ARG A 311 -6.73 7.72 -8.33
C ARG A 311 -7.15 6.53 -7.47
N PHE A 312 -6.22 6.01 -6.67
CA PHE A 312 -6.44 4.88 -5.77
C PHE A 312 -5.42 4.89 -4.63
N GLN A 313 -5.79 4.31 -3.49
CA GLN A 313 -4.94 4.25 -2.30
C GLN A 313 -4.01 3.04 -2.29
N SER A 314 -4.54 1.86 -2.66
CA SER A 314 -3.78 0.61 -2.73
C SER A 314 -4.29 -0.28 -3.86
N LEU A 315 -3.44 -1.21 -4.32
CA LEU A 315 -3.90 -2.26 -5.22
C LEU A 315 -4.82 -3.21 -4.46
N THR A 316 -5.85 -3.68 -5.15
CA THR A 316 -6.91 -4.52 -4.59
C THR A 316 -6.90 -5.86 -5.30
N LEU A 317 -7.17 -6.94 -4.58
CA LEU A 317 -7.29 -8.27 -5.13
C LEU A 317 -8.66 -8.44 -5.79
N TYR A 318 -8.69 -8.80 -7.07
CA TYR A 318 -9.89 -9.11 -7.83
C TYR A 318 -9.98 -10.61 -8.06
N ILE A 319 -11.18 -11.17 -7.92
CA ILE A 319 -11.52 -12.54 -8.29
C ILE A 319 -12.60 -12.51 -9.37
N ALA A 320 -12.39 -13.28 -10.43
CA ALA A 320 -13.29 -13.36 -11.58
C ALA A 320 -13.72 -14.80 -11.83
N GLY A 321 -15.04 -15.00 -11.90
CA GLY A 321 -15.66 -16.26 -12.31
C GLY A 321 -15.31 -17.46 -11.44
N GLY A 322 -15.19 -18.62 -12.08
CA GLY A 322 -14.97 -19.91 -11.42
C GLY A 322 -16.20 -20.80 -11.42
N ARG A 323 -16.11 -21.90 -10.68
CA ARG A 323 -17.17 -22.91 -10.50
C ARG A 323 -17.52 -23.04 -9.02
N LYS A 324 -18.81 -22.92 -8.68
CA LYS A 324 -19.37 -23.21 -7.36
C LYS A 324 -19.99 -24.63 -7.39
N ARG A 325 -20.33 -25.17 -6.21
CA ARG A 325 -21.04 -26.47 -6.11
C ARG A 325 -22.44 -26.39 -6.74
N GLU A 326 -23.17 -25.32 -6.43
CA GLU A 326 -24.55 -25.07 -6.86
C GLU A 326 -24.62 -24.40 -8.24
N VAL A 327 -23.65 -23.53 -8.54
CA VAL A 327 -23.58 -22.78 -9.79
C VAL A 327 -22.37 -23.26 -10.58
N SER A 328 -22.63 -23.89 -11.73
CA SER A 328 -21.60 -24.43 -12.61
C SER A 328 -20.59 -23.36 -13.01
N ARG A 329 -21.02 -22.14 -13.38
CA ARG A 329 -20.14 -21.09 -13.93
C ARG A 329 -20.55 -19.70 -13.44
N VAL A 330 -19.62 -19.04 -12.76
CA VAL A 330 -19.87 -17.77 -12.06
C VAL A 330 -19.60 -16.59 -12.99
N ARG A 331 -20.46 -15.57 -12.92
CA ARG A 331 -20.29 -14.27 -13.62
C ARG A 331 -19.67 -13.19 -12.76
N GLU A 332 -19.70 -13.38 -11.44
CA GLU A 332 -19.31 -12.38 -10.46
C GLU A 332 -17.84 -11.97 -10.65
N LEU A 333 -17.64 -10.65 -10.59
CA LEU A 333 -16.35 -10.02 -10.36
C LEU A 333 -16.42 -9.46 -8.94
N ARG A 334 -15.54 -9.91 -8.05
CA ARG A 334 -15.47 -9.41 -6.68
C ARG A 334 -14.09 -8.89 -6.36
N TYR A 335 -14.02 -7.97 -5.41
CA TYR A 335 -12.75 -7.41 -4.97
C TYR A 335 -12.62 -7.41 -3.45
N PHE A 336 -11.37 -7.39 -2.99
CA PHE A 336 -10.96 -7.32 -1.60
C PHE A 336 -9.65 -6.55 -1.46
N ASN A 337 -9.59 -5.57 -0.53
CA ASN A 337 -8.37 -4.80 -0.28
C ASN A 337 -7.56 -5.41 0.86
N PRO A 338 -6.37 -5.98 0.61
CA PRO A 338 -5.54 -6.57 1.65
C PRO A 338 -4.90 -5.54 2.59
N ALA A 339 -4.63 -4.31 2.13
CA ALA A 339 -3.98 -3.28 2.93
C ALA A 339 -4.85 -2.79 4.10
N ALA A 340 -6.18 -2.87 3.97
CA ALA A 340 -7.12 -2.50 5.01
C ALA A 340 -7.10 -3.41 6.25
N GLN A 341 -6.39 -4.55 6.22
CA GLN A 341 -6.35 -5.53 7.29
C GLN A 341 -4.94 -5.82 7.85
N GLU A 342 -3.91 -5.03 7.53
CA GLU A 342 -2.61 -5.20 8.22
C GLU A 342 -2.72 -5.02 9.75
N THR A 343 -3.78 -4.38 10.23
CA THR A 343 -4.16 -4.26 11.64
C THR A 343 -4.98 -5.43 12.21
N VAL A 344 -5.44 -6.39 11.39
CA VAL A 344 -6.34 -7.48 11.83
C VAL A 344 -5.87 -8.83 11.29
N ARG A 345 -4.92 -9.46 11.99
CA ARG A 345 -4.53 -10.89 11.83
C ARG A 345 -5.64 -11.88 12.25
N VAL A 346 -6.90 -11.47 12.23
CA VAL A 346 -8.04 -12.28 12.66
C VAL A 346 -8.83 -12.69 11.43
N ALA A 347 -8.92 -14.00 11.21
CA ALA A 347 -9.81 -14.64 10.25
C ALA A 347 -11.28 -14.34 10.61
N GLY A 348 -11.75 -13.14 10.28
CA GLY A 348 -13.16 -12.73 10.30
C GLY A 348 -13.67 -12.57 8.87
N CYS A 349 -14.98 -12.76 8.67
CA CYS A 349 -15.64 -12.61 7.37
C CYS A 349 -15.15 -11.34 6.64
N SER A 350 -14.41 -11.54 5.56
CA SER A 350 -13.90 -10.47 4.71
C SER A 350 -15.02 -9.77 3.96
N ASN A 351 -15.00 -8.44 3.93
CA ASN A 351 -15.92 -7.59 3.20
C ASN A 351 -15.64 -7.62 1.69
N TRP A 352 -15.87 -8.79 1.06
CA TRP A 352 -15.89 -8.89 -0.40
C TRP A 352 -17.03 -8.07 -0.96
N SER A 353 -16.72 -7.25 -1.95
CA SER A 353 -17.70 -6.42 -2.65
C SER A 353 -17.82 -6.86 -4.10
N GLU A 354 -19.02 -6.73 -4.67
CA GLU A 354 -19.31 -7.11 -6.06
C GLU A 354 -19.21 -5.91 -7.00
N LEU A 355 -18.73 -6.17 -8.21
CA LEU A 355 -18.66 -5.23 -9.33
C LEU A 355 -19.57 -5.70 -10.47
N ALA A 356 -19.59 -4.95 -11.57
CA ALA A 356 -20.37 -5.34 -12.73
C ALA A 356 -20.01 -6.78 -13.17
N PRO A 357 -21.00 -7.68 -13.30
CA PRO A 357 -20.72 -9.07 -13.62
C PRO A 357 -20.24 -9.21 -15.05
N MET A 358 -19.40 -10.23 -15.30
CA MET A 358 -18.95 -10.59 -16.64
C MET A 358 -20.14 -10.84 -17.59
N PRO A 359 -20.00 -10.60 -18.90
CA PRO A 359 -21.07 -10.87 -19.88
C PRO A 359 -21.56 -12.32 -19.89
N ALA A 360 -20.67 -13.28 -19.65
CA ALA A 360 -20.98 -14.70 -19.59
C ALA A 360 -20.25 -15.37 -18.42
N GLY A 361 -20.92 -16.33 -17.77
CA GLY A 361 -20.35 -17.08 -16.66
C GLY A 361 -19.32 -18.08 -17.18
N ARG A 362 -18.14 -18.12 -16.55
CA ARG A 362 -17.04 -18.96 -17.02
C ARG A 362 -16.13 -19.44 -15.89
N SER A 363 -15.49 -20.59 -16.09
CA SER A 363 -14.42 -21.14 -15.24
C SER A 363 -13.23 -21.55 -16.12
N HIS A 364 -12.06 -21.77 -15.51
CA HIS A 364 -10.85 -22.18 -16.24
C HIS A 364 -10.45 -21.22 -17.38
N HIS A 365 -10.92 -19.98 -17.29
CA HIS A 365 -10.49 -18.87 -18.10
C HIS A 365 -9.22 -18.28 -17.50
N CYS A 366 -8.52 -17.47 -18.28
CA CYS A 366 -7.33 -16.79 -17.80
C CYS A 366 -7.55 -15.29 -17.77
N VAL A 367 -6.87 -14.65 -16.82
CA VAL A 367 -6.84 -13.20 -16.71
C VAL A 367 -5.44 -12.66 -16.97
N ALA A 368 -5.37 -11.45 -17.52
CA ALA A 368 -4.14 -10.69 -17.62
C ALA A 368 -4.44 -9.21 -17.39
N VAL A 369 -3.48 -8.50 -16.80
CA VAL A 369 -3.59 -7.06 -16.56
C VAL A 369 -2.70 -6.33 -17.55
N MET A 370 -3.25 -5.33 -18.23
CA MET A 370 -2.49 -4.44 -19.12
C MET A 370 -3.08 -3.04 -19.04
N GLY A 371 -2.23 -2.03 -18.77
CA GLY A 371 -2.64 -0.63 -18.70
C GLY A 371 -3.76 -0.36 -17.68
N HIS A 372 -3.76 -1.06 -16.55
CA HIS A 372 -4.82 -1.01 -15.53
C HIS A 372 -6.20 -1.50 -15.97
N PHE A 373 -6.26 -2.30 -17.04
CA PHE A 373 -7.46 -3.02 -17.44
C PHE A 373 -7.31 -4.51 -17.17
N LEU A 374 -8.42 -5.15 -16.80
CA LEU A 374 -8.52 -6.60 -16.66
C LEU A 374 -8.94 -7.22 -17.99
N PHE A 375 -8.16 -8.14 -18.52
CA PHE A 375 -8.57 -8.96 -19.65
C PHE A 375 -8.97 -10.35 -19.17
N VAL A 376 -10.07 -10.86 -19.70
CA VAL A 376 -10.58 -12.21 -19.48
C VAL A 376 -10.68 -12.89 -20.84
N ALA A 377 -10.04 -14.05 -21.00
CA ALA A 377 -10.09 -14.81 -22.25
C ALA A 377 -10.40 -16.28 -22.02
N GLY A 378 -11.13 -16.87 -22.96
CA GLY A 378 -11.40 -18.30 -23.02
C GLY A 378 -12.13 -18.86 -21.79
N GLY A 379 -11.79 -20.08 -21.43
CA GLY A 379 -12.42 -20.87 -20.37
C GLY A 379 -13.59 -21.70 -20.87
N GLU A 380 -14.32 -22.26 -19.93
CA GLU A 380 -15.50 -23.09 -20.14
C GLU A 380 -16.77 -22.29 -19.91
N VAL A 381 -17.70 -22.35 -20.85
CA VAL A 381 -19.04 -21.78 -20.74
C VAL A 381 -20.08 -22.89 -20.90
N GLU A 382 -21.20 -22.76 -20.20
CA GLU A 382 -22.35 -23.65 -20.36
C GLU A 382 -23.23 -23.15 -21.52
N HIS A 383 -23.44 -24.01 -22.53
CA HIS A 383 -24.37 -23.72 -23.62
C HIS A 383 -25.82 -23.95 -23.21
N SER A 384 -26.75 -23.37 -23.97
CA SER A 384 -28.21 -23.60 -23.83
C SER A 384 -28.63 -25.07 -23.88
N THR A 385 -27.76 -25.95 -24.38
CA THR A 385 -27.96 -27.41 -24.43
C THR A 385 -27.52 -28.13 -23.15
N GLY A 386 -27.02 -27.41 -22.14
CA GLY A 386 -26.45 -27.95 -20.90
C GLY A 386 -25.04 -28.53 -21.07
N ARG A 387 -24.46 -28.50 -22.29
CA ARG A 387 -23.09 -28.95 -22.54
C ARG A 387 -22.10 -27.84 -22.22
N THR A 388 -21.01 -28.20 -21.53
CA THR A 388 -19.88 -27.31 -21.31
C THR A 388 -18.84 -27.48 -22.42
N CYS A 389 -18.33 -26.38 -22.94
CA CYS A 389 -17.21 -26.41 -23.88
C CYS A 389 -16.28 -25.21 -23.70
N ALA A 390 -15.03 -25.41 -24.13
CA ALA A 390 -14.08 -24.33 -24.27
C ALA A 390 -14.62 -23.25 -25.22
N VAL A 391 -14.38 -21.98 -24.91
CA VAL A 391 -14.76 -20.85 -25.75
C VAL A 391 -13.54 -20.05 -26.21
N ARG A 392 -13.74 -19.26 -27.27
CA ARG A 392 -12.75 -18.30 -27.79
C ARG A 392 -13.04 -16.85 -27.43
N THR A 393 -14.16 -16.59 -26.76
CA THR A 393 -14.60 -15.22 -26.44
C THR A 393 -13.68 -14.60 -25.41
N ALA A 394 -13.45 -13.30 -25.56
CA ALA A 394 -12.66 -12.51 -24.64
C ALA A 394 -13.32 -11.15 -24.40
N CYS A 395 -13.14 -10.63 -23.20
CA CYS A 395 -13.66 -9.33 -22.79
C CYS A 395 -12.65 -8.63 -21.90
N ARG A 396 -12.77 -7.30 -21.82
CA ARG A 396 -11.95 -6.46 -20.97
C ARG A 396 -12.84 -5.70 -20.01
N TYR A 397 -12.45 -5.65 -18.74
CA TYR A 397 -13.09 -4.83 -17.73
C TYR A 397 -12.29 -3.57 -17.49
N ASP A 398 -13.01 -2.45 -17.44
CA ASP A 398 -12.51 -1.14 -17.07
C ASP A 398 -12.94 -0.83 -15.64
N PRO A 399 -11.99 -0.78 -14.67
CA PRO A 399 -12.29 -0.44 -13.29
C PRO A 399 -12.74 1.01 -13.13
N ARG A 400 -12.55 1.90 -14.12
CA ARG A 400 -12.99 3.32 -14.04
C ARG A 400 -14.48 3.48 -14.32
N GLY A 401 -14.99 2.70 -15.26
CA GLY A 401 -16.41 2.76 -15.62
C GLY A 401 -17.27 1.73 -14.91
N ASN A 402 -16.64 0.80 -14.18
CA ASN A 402 -17.25 -0.47 -13.77
C ASN A 402 -17.96 -1.17 -14.95
N ARG A 403 -17.27 -1.28 -16.09
CA ARG A 403 -17.88 -1.72 -17.36
C ARG A 403 -17.04 -2.78 -18.06
N TRP A 404 -17.74 -3.73 -18.68
CA TRP A 404 -17.14 -4.74 -19.55
C TRP A 404 -17.27 -4.33 -21.02
N THR A 405 -16.22 -4.56 -21.79
CA THR A 405 -16.19 -4.38 -23.24
C THR A 405 -15.77 -5.69 -23.90
N GLU A 406 -16.53 -6.16 -24.88
CA GLU A 406 -16.12 -7.30 -25.68
C GLU A 406 -14.94 -6.93 -26.60
N ILE A 407 -13.97 -7.83 -26.70
CA ILE A 407 -12.86 -7.70 -27.63
C ILE A 407 -12.92 -8.83 -28.66
N ALA A 408 -12.10 -8.76 -29.69
CA ALA A 408 -12.05 -9.79 -30.71
C ALA A 408 -11.81 -11.17 -30.07
N SER A 409 -12.55 -12.16 -30.57
CA SER A 409 -12.39 -13.54 -30.15
C SER A 409 -11.05 -14.11 -30.62
N MET A 410 -10.49 -15.01 -29.82
CA MET A 410 -9.36 -15.84 -30.23
C MET A 410 -9.73 -16.68 -31.45
N LYS A 411 -8.74 -17.16 -32.19
CA LYS A 411 -8.94 -18.04 -33.35
C LYS A 411 -9.34 -19.44 -32.88
N ALA A 412 -8.66 -19.98 -31.88
CA ALA A 412 -9.01 -21.27 -31.25
C ALA A 412 -9.79 -21.07 -29.95
N CYS A 413 -10.69 -21.99 -29.63
CA CYS A 413 -11.27 -22.06 -28.28
C CYS A 413 -10.23 -22.62 -27.31
N ARG A 414 -10.19 -22.10 -26.08
CA ARG A 414 -9.16 -22.46 -25.10
C ARG A 414 -9.74 -22.53 -23.69
N GLU A 415 -9.43 -23.61 -22.99
CA GLU A 415 -9.55 -23.77 -21.54
C GLU A 415 -8.24 -24.34 -20.98
N HIS A 416 -7.96 -24.14 -19.69
CA HIS A 416 -6.73 -24.63 -19.02
C HIS A 416 -5.44 -24.25 -19.78
N PHE A 417 -5.38 -23.00 -20.21
CA PHE A 417 -4.29 -22.41 -20.96
C PHE A 417 -3.56 -21.37 -20.10
N VAL A 418 -2.58 -20.67 -20.66
CA VAL A 418 -1.94 -19.51 -20.01
C VAL A 418 -2.22 -18.25 -20.80
N LEU A 419 -2.55 -17.15 -20.11
CA LEU A 419 -2.64 -15.82 -20.68
C LEU A 419 -1.61 -14.91 -20.00
N GLY A 420 -0.69 -14.34 -20.78
CA GLY A 420 0.31 -13.40 -20.29
C GLY A 420 0.22 -12.05 -21.01
N ALA A 421 0.40 -10.94 -20.28
CA ALA A 421 0.59 -9.63 -20.88
C ALA A 421 2.10 -9.35 -21.03
N LEU A 422 2.56 -9.16 -22.25
CA LEU A 422 3.96 -8.92 -22.58
C LEU A 422 4.07 -7.70 -23.51
N GLY A 423 4.74 -6.65 -23.04
CA GLY A 423 4.82 -5.36 -23.73
C GLY A 423 3.44 -4.86 -24.15
N GLN A 424 3.22 -4.69 -25.46
CA GLN A 424 1.96 -4.18 -26.02
C GLN A 424 0.93 -5.26 -26.41
N TYR A 425 1.15 -6.52 -26.03
CA TYR A 425 0.35 -7.65 -26.51
C TYR A 425 -0.06 -8.61 -25.39
N LEU A 426 -1.15 -9.36 -25.62
CA LEU A 426 -1.49 -10.51 -24.80
C LEU A 426 -1.14 -11.79 -25.55
N TYR A 427 -0.68 -12.82 -24.84
CA TYR A 427 -0.31 -14.11 -25.40
C TYR A 427 -1.13 -15.21 -24.74
N ALA A 428 -1.90 -15.95 -25.55
CA ALA A 428 -2.67 -17.12 -25.13
C ALA A 428 -1.94 -18.39 -25.58
N VAL A 429 -1.52 -19.22 -24.63
CA VAL A 429 -0.60 -20.34 -24.86
C VAL A 429 -1.28 -21.66 -24.53
N GLY A 430 -1.30 -22.59 -25.50
CA GLY A 430 -1.77 -23.96 -25.30
C GLY A 430 -3.23 -24.07 -24.85
N GLY A 431 -3.51 -25.06 -24.01
CA GLY A 431 -4.84 -25.37 -23.49
C GLY A 431 -5.55 -26.46 -24.28
N ARG A 432 -6.86 -26.59 -24.05
CA ARG A 432 -7.74 -27.50 -24.80
C ARG A 432 -8.80 -26.73 -25.58
N ASN A 433 -9.17 -27.25 -26.75
CA ASN A 433 -10.26 -26.72 -27.54
C ASN A 433 -11.61 -27.38 -27.20
N GLU A 434 -12.66 -27.00 -27.91
CA GLU A 434 -14.02 -27.51 -27.75
C GLU A 434 -14.15 -29.02 -28.02
N LEU A 435 -13.20 -29.60 -28.78
CA LEU A 435 -13.07 -31.03 -29.04
C LEU A 435 -12.18 -31.75 -28.03
N ARG A 436 -11.78 -31.06 -26.94
CA ARG A 436 -10.82 -31.53 -25.92
C ARG A 436 -9.42 -31.87 -26.44
N GLN A 437 -9.09 -31.41 -27.65
CA GLN A 437 -7.75 -31.57 -28.19
C GLN A 437 -6.78 -30.62 -27.50
N VAL A 438 -5.65 -31.14 -27.05
CA VAL A 438 -4.58 -30.35 -26.45
C VAL A 438 -3.87 -29.57 -27.56
N LEU A 439 -3.75 -28.25 -27.40
CA LEU A 439 -3.24 -27.35 -28.42
C LEU A 439 -1.74 -27.07 -28.22
N PRO A 440 -0.92 -27.06 -29.29
CA PRO A 440 0.43 -26.49 -29.26
C PRO A 440 0.44 -25.00 -29.62
N THR A 441 -0.67 -24.49 -30.17
CA THR A 441 -0.72 -23.16 -30.78
C THR A 441 -0.63 -22.04 -29.76
N VAL A 442 0.01 -20.94 -30.16
CA VAL A 442 0.10 -19.70 -29.40
C VAL A 442 -0.51 -18.57 -30.21
N GLU A 443 -1.32 -17.75 -29.55
CA GLU A 443 -1.97 -16.60 -30.17
C GLU A 443 -1.61 -15.31 -29.45
N ARG A 444 -1.39 -14.25 -30.24
CA ARG A 444 -1.08 -12.92 -29.77
C ARG A 444 -2.21 -11.95 -30.10
N TYR A 445 -2.74 -11.25 -29.10
CA TYR A 445 -3.71 -10.18 -29.25
C TYR A 445 -3.02 -8.82 -29.38
N CYS A 446 -3.41 -8.06 -30.41
CA CYS A 446 -3.01 -6.67 -30.59
C CYS A 446 -4.15 -5.73 -30.22
N PRO A 447 -4.06 -4.98 -29.10
CA PRO A 447 -5.10 -4.03 -28.68
C PRO A 447 -5.37 -2.94 -29.73
N LYS A 448 -4.32 -2.39 -30.38
CA LYS A 448 -4.46 -1.36 -31.43
C LYS A 448 -5.34 -1.78 -32.60
N ARG A 449 -5.31 -3.07 -32.96
CA ARG A 449 -6.03 -3.62 -34.11
C ARG A 449 -7.26 -4.43 -33.70
N ASN A 450 -7.50 -4.59 -32.39
CA ASN A 450 -8.49 -5.51 -31.83
C ASN A 450 -8.48 -6.87 -32.56
N LYS A 451 -7.32 -7.55 -32.59
CA LYS A 451 -7.15 -8.76 -33.41
C LYS A 451 -6.17 -9.76 -32.80
N TRP A 452 -6.54 -11.03 -32.87
CA TRP A 452 -5.66 -12.17 -32.55
C TRP A 452 -4.95 -12.72 -33.78
N THR A 453 -3.67 -13.06 -33.63
CA THR A 453 -2.82 -13.67 -34.67
C THR A 453 -2.01 -14.82 -34.09
N PHE A 454 -1.82 -15.91 -34.85
CA PHE A 454 -0.93 -16.98 -34.43
C PHE A 454 0.53 -16.50 -34.44
N VAL A 455 1.30 -16.99 -33.48
CA VAL A 455 2.76 -16.81 -33.37
C VAL A 455 3.42 -18.20 -33.20
N GLN A 456 4.71 -18.25 -32.89
CA GLN A 456 5.43 -19.52 -32.77
C GLN A 456 4.76 -20.47 -31.78
N SER A 457 4.40 -21.65 -32.29
CA SER A 457 3.76 -22.71 -31.51
C SER A 457 4.78 -23.53 -30.73
N PHE A 458 4.31 -24.24 -29.71
CA PHE A 458 5.10 -25.27 -29.04
C PHE A 458 5.44 -26.43 -29.98
N ASP A 459 6.56 -27.08 -29.69
CA ASP A 459 6.94 -28.37 -30.28
C ASP A 459 5.99 -29.50 -29.84
N ARG A 460 5.41 -29.38 -28.64
CA ARG A 460 4.47 -30.34 -28.05
C ARG A 460 3.28 -29.63 -27.41
N SER A 461 2.08 -30.12 -27.71
CA SER A 461 0.83 -29.63 -27.13
C SER A 461 0.81 -29.75 -25.61
N LEU A 462 0.32 -28.72 -24.90
CA LEU A 462 0.22 -28.68 -23.44
C LEU A 462 -1.11 -28.07 -22.98
N SER A 463 -1.74 -28.67 -21.97
CA SER A 463 -2.86 -28.08 -21.21
C SER A 463 -2.64 -28.25 -19.72
N CYS A 464 -3.39 -27.51 -18.90
CA CYS A 464 -3.31 -27.60 -17.42
C CYS A 464 -1.90 -27.30 -16.89
N HIS A 465 -1.11 -26.56 -17.66
CA HIS A 465 0.19 -26.03 -17.29
C HIS A 465 0.00 -24.69 -16.58
N ALA A 466 1.04 -24.23 -15.88
CA ALA A 466 1.07 -22.90 -15.29
C ALA A 466 1.97 -21.97 -16.10
N GLY A 467 1.75 -20.68 -15.97
CA GLY A 467 2.56 -19.68 -16.64
C GLY A 467 2.52 -18.34 -15.96
N CYS A 468 3.61 -17.57 -16.10
CA CYS A 468 3.71 -16.20 -15.64
C CYS A 468 4.65 -15.40 -16.54
N VAL A 469 4.61 -14.08 -16.41
CA VAL A 469 5.50 -13.17 -17.11
C VAL A 469 6.58 -12.71 -16.14
N ALA A 470 7.84 -12.83 -16.54
CA ALA A 470 9.00 -12.38 -15.78
C ALA A 470 10.10 -11.97 -16.77
N ASP A 471 10.77 -10.84 -16.50
CA ASP A 471 11.84 -10.28 -17.34
C ASP A 471 11.45 -10.11 -18.81
N ASP A 472 10.24 -9.61 -19.06
CA ASP A 472 9.66 -9.45 -20.41
C ASP A 472 9.59 -10.75 -21.24
N LEU A 473 9.63 -11.89 -20.55
CA LEU A 473 9.50 -13.23 -21.12
C LEU A 473 8.28 -13.95 -20.55
N LEU A 474 7.69 -14.86 -21.34
CA LEU A 474 6.57 -15.68 -20.89
C LEU A 474 7.04 -17.09 -20.55
N TRP A 475 6.96 -17.42 -19.27
CA TRP A 475 7.38 -18.70 -18.72
C TRP A 475 6.20 -19.64 -18.61
N VAL A 476 6.40 -20.91 -18.96
CA VAL A 476 5.40 -21.98 -18.89
C VAL A 476 6.01 -23.24 -18.28
N SER A 477 5.33 -23.82 -17.30
CA SER A 477 5.79 -25.00 -16.57
C SER A 477 4.75 -26.12 -16.50
N GLY A 478 5.25 -27.35 -16.64
CA GLY A 478 4.49 -28.58 -16.44
C GLY A 478 3.33 -28.79 -17.42
N GLY A 479 2.21 -29.29 -16.90
CA GLY A 479 1.01 -29.61 -17.68
C GLY A 479 0.96 -31.02 -18.23
N VAL A 480 -0.06 -31.28 -19.03
CA VAL A 480 -0.34 -32.58 -19.64
C VAL A 480 -0.35 -32.46 -21.17
N THR A 481 0.23 -33.46 -21.82
CA THR A 481 0.27 -33.57 -23.28
C THR A 481 -1.00 -34.24 -23.84
N ASN A 482 -1.18 -34.20 -25.16
CA ASN A 482 -2.24 -34.95 -25.87
C ASN A 482 -2.23 -36.44 -25.49
N THR A 483 -1.06 -37.05 -25.32
CA THR A 483 -0.89 -38.46 -24.93
C THR A 483 -1.06 -38.71 -23.44
N ALA A 484 -1.71 -37.79 -22.71
CA ALA A 484 -1.96 -37.86 -21.27
C ALA A 484 -0.70 -37.95 -20.38
N GLN A 485 0.48 -37.58 -20.89
CA GLN A 485 1.72 -37.60 -20.11
C GLN A 485 1.91 -36.29 -19.34
N TYR A 486 2.07 -36.40 -18.02
CA TYR A 486 2.39 -35.27 -17.13
C TYR A 486 3.84 -34.82 -17.36
N GLN A 487 4.07 -33.52 -17.31
CA GLN A 487 5.36 -32.91 -17.65
C GLN A 487 5.94 -32.17 -16.45
N ASN A 488 7.28 -32.09 -16.42
CA ASN A 488 8.04 -31.21 -15.52
C ASN A 488 8.87 -30.17 -16.30
N ARG A 489 8.67 -30.04 -17.61
CA ARG A 489 9.44 -29.09 -18.44
C ARG A 489 9.16 -27.65 -18.03
N LEU A 490 10.20 -26.81 -18.10
CA LEU A 490 10.12 -25.36 -18.03
C LEU A 490 10.50 -24.80 -19.40
N MET A 491 9.61 -24.01 -19.99
CA MET A 491 9.81 -23.36 -21.28
C MET A 491 9.64 -21.86 -21.12
N VAL A 492 10.44 -21.08 -21.85
CA VAL A 492 10.35 -19.63 -21.89
C VAL A 492 10.18 -19.16 -23.32
N TYR A 493 9.23 -18.25 -23.55
CA TYR A 493 8.97 -17.64 -24.84
C TYR A 493 9.56 -16.25 -24.89
N ASP A 494 10.42 -16.04 -25.88
CA ASP A 494 10.97 -14.74 -26.25
C ASP A 494 10.08 -14.12 -27.35
N PRO A 495 9.35 -13.02 -27.06
CA PRO A 495 8.50 -12.37 -28.04
C PRO A 495 9.27 -11.60 -29.12
N GLU A 496 10.53 -11.21 -28.88
CA GLU A 496 11.37 -10.51 -29.85
C GLU A 496 11.91 -11.48 -30.90
N GLN A 497 12.39 -12.63 -30.45
CA GLN A 497 12.88 -13.69 -31.34
C GLN A 497 11.76 -14.56 -31.90
N ASN A 498 10.57 -14.51 -31.30
CA ASN A 498 9.43 -15.38 -31.59
C ASN A 498 9.84 -16.86 -31.51
N GLN A 499 10.51 -17.22 -30.40
CA GLN A 499 11.06 -18.56 -30.17
C GLN A 499 10.81 -19.04 -28.73
N TRP A 500 10.79 -20.36 -28.57
CA TRP A 500 10.70 -21.03 -27.28
C TRP A 500 12.04 -21.63 -26.91
N LEU A 501 12.50 -21.38 -25.69
CA LEU A 501 13.74 -21.93 -25.14
C LEU A 501 13.40 -22.87 -23.97
N ALA A 502 14.09 -24.00 -23.91
CA ALA A 502 13.99 -24.92 -22.79
C ALA A 502 14.93 -24.49 -21.66
N ARG A 503 14.47 -24.66 -20.42
CA ARG A 503 15.21 -24.38 -19.19
C ARG A 503 15.26 -25.62 -18.30
N SER A 504 16.00 -25.55 -17.19
CA SER A 504 16.09 -26.65 -16.24
C SER A 504 14.69 -27.11 -15.81
N PRO A 505 14.39 -28.41 -15.90
CA PRO A 505 13.06 -28.92 -15.62
C PRO A 505 12.77 -28.87 -14.11
N MET A 506 11.49 -28.73 -13.76
CA MET A 506 11.01 -28.77 -12.38
C MET A 506 11.42 -30.09 -11.69
N LEU A 507 11.62 -30.01 -10.38
CA LEU A 507 11.97 -31.15 -9.52
C LEU A 507 10.90 -32.26 -9.53
N GLN A 508 9.64 -31.89 -9.81
CA GLN A 508 8.51 -32.80 -9.88
C GLN A 508 7.58 -32.40 -11.03
N ARG A 509 6.90 -33.38 -11.64
CA ARG A 509 5.87 -33.14 -12.66
C ARG A 509 4.63 -32.59 -11.99
N ARG A 510 3.94 -31.64 -12.64
CA ARG A 510 2.73 -31.03 -12.07
C ARG A 510 1.71 -30.70 -13.15
N VAL A 511 0.44 -30.84 -12.81
CA VAL A 511 -0.71 -30.34 -13.58
C VAL A 511 -1.64 -29.57 -12.65
N TYR A 512 -2.39 -28.60 -13.21
CA TYR A 512 -3.31 -27.74 -12.46
C TYR A 512 -2.67 -26.99 -11.28
N HIS A 513 -1.34 -26.85 -11.31
CA HIS A 513 -0.59 -25.97 -10.41
C HIS A 513 -0.66 -24.53 -10.87
N VAL A 514 -0.18 -23.63 -10.02
CA VAL A 514 0.02 -22.22 -10.36
C VAL A 514 1.50 -21.88 -10.35
N MET A 515 1.86 -20.83 -11.10
CA MET A 515 3.21 -20.29 -11.12
C MET A 515 3.14 -18.77 -10.95
N ALA A 516 4.00 -18.24 -10.10
CA ALA A 516 4.09 -16.83 -9.79
C ALA A 516 5.56 -16.39 -9.81
N VAL A 517 5.80 -15.08 -9.97
CA VAL A 517 7.12 -14.48 -9.85
C VAL A 517 7.12 -13.49 -8.70
N ALA A 518 8.12 -13.57 -7.83
CA ALA A 518 8.40 -12.60 -6.78
C ALA A 518 9.92 -12.51 -6.60
N ARG A 519 10.46 -11.31 -6.37
CA ARG A 519 11.92 -11.09 -6.23
C ARG A 519 12.78 -11.77 -7.32
N ARG A 520 12.34 -11.71 -8.58
CA ARG A 520 12.97 -12.37 -9.75
C ARG A 520 13.13 -13.90 -9.64
N GLN A 521 12.40 -14.56 -8.75
CA GLN A 521 12.33 -16.02 -8.67
C GLN A 521 10.95 -16.52 -9.09
N LEU A 522 10.91 -17.65 -9.80
CA LEU A 522 9.65 -18.29 -10.15
C LEU A 522 9.28 -19.28 -9.04
N TYR A 523 8.05 -19.21 -8.55
CA TYR A 523 7.53 -20.14 -7.56
C TYR A 523 6.44 -21.00 -8.21
N VAL A 524 6.53 -22.31 -8.01
CA VAL A 524 5.51 -23.27 -8.44
C VAL A 524 4.80 -23.84 -7.21
N LEU A 525 3.47 -23.64 -7.17
CA LEU A 525 2.64 -23.94 -6.01
C LEU A 525 1.45 -24.82 -6.38
N GLY A 526 1.14 -25.77 -5.49
CA GLY A 526 -0.04 -26.62 -5.61
C GLY A 526 0.00 -27.57 -6.82
N GLY A 527 -1.21 -27.91 -7.28
CA GLY A 527 -1.44 -28.85 -8.37
C GLY A 527 -1.42 -30.30 -7.91
N ASN A 528 -1.37 -31.20 -8.90
CA ASN A 528 -1.30 -32.63 -8.65
C ASN A 528 -0.29 -33.33 -9.57
N ASP A 529 0.24 -34.45 -9.07
CA ASP A 529 1.09 -35.40 -9.79
C ASP A 529 0.44 -36.79 -9.76
N LEU A 530 1.12 -37.79 -10.32
CA LEU A 530 0.77 -39.20 -10.26
C LEU A 530 1.84 -39.93 -9.46
N ASP A 531 1.41 -40.75 -8.50
CA ASP A 531 2.30 -41.64 -7.75
C ASP A 531 2.72 -42.87 -8.59
N TYR A 532 3.41 -43.83 -7.96
CA TYR A 532 3.87 -45.05 -8.60
C TYR A 532 2.73 -46.00 -9.04
N ASN A 533 1.55 -45.87 -8.42
CA ASN A 533 0.33 -46.61 -8.79
C ASN A 533 -0.49 -45.87 -9.85
N ASN A 534 -0.03 -44.71 -10.32
CA ASN A 534 -0.75 -43.83 -11.22
C ASN A 534 -2.00 -43.19 -10.58
N ASP A 535 -2.02 -43.10 -9.25
CA ASP A 535 -3.04 -42.41 -8.47
C ASP A 535 -2.70 -40.92 -8.35
N ARG A 536 -3.73 -40.07 -8.34
CA ARG A 536 -3.55 -38.61 -8.25
C ARG A 536 -3.17 -38.21 -6.83
N ILE A 537 -2.09 -37.46 -6.69
CA ILE A 537 -1.63 -36.89 -5.42
C ILE A 537 -1.57 -35.37 -5.50
N LEU A 538 -2.02 -34.67 -4.46
CA LEU A 538 -1.85 -33.22 -4.36
C LEU A 538 -0.43 -32.87 -3.94
N VAL A 539 0.18 -31.90 -4.61
CA VAL A 539 1.53 -31.44 -4.30
C VAL A 539 1.45 -30.22 -3.38
N ARG A 540 1.96 -30.35 -2.15
CA ARG A 540 2.04 -29.22 -1.20
C ARG A 540 3.38 -28.50 -1.20
N HIS A 541 4.44 -29.20 -1.62
CA HIS A 541 5.78 -28.63 -1.69
C HIS A 541 5.81 -27.45 -2.66
N ILE A 542 6.51 -26.42 -2.23
CA ILE A 542 6.78 -25.23 -3.06
C ILE A 542 8.20 -25.39 -3.59
N ASP A 543 8.34 -25.23 -4.89
CA ASP A 543 9.64 -25.20 -5.55
C ASP A 543 9.86 -23.79 -6.09
N SER A 544 11.02 -23.20 -5.79
CA SER A 544 11.47 -21.93 -6.37
C SER A 544 12.51 -22.19 -7.45
N TYR A 545 12.54 -21.33 -8.46
CA TYR A 545 13.50 -21.36 -9.55
C TYR A 545 14.20 -20.02 -9.63
N ASP A 546 15.52 -20.09 -9.56
CA ASP A 546 16.40 -18.95 -9.75
C ASP A 546 16.63 -18.76 -11.25
N ILE A 547 16.17 -17.61 -11.78
CA ILE A 547 16.24 -17.30 -13.20
C ILE A 547 17.69 -17.15 -13.68
N ASP A 548 18.56 -16.61 -12.82
CA ASP A 548 19.95 -16.30 -13.17
C ASP A 548 20.82 -17.56 -13.11
N MET A 549 20.55 -18.46 -12.15
CA MET A 549 21.28 -19.73 -12.00
C MET A 549 20.72 -20.89 -12.83
N ASP A 550 19.55 -20.74 -13.45
CA ASP A 550 18.82 -21.81 -14.16
C ASP A 550 18.67 -23.08 -13.30
N GLN A 551 18.25 -22.89 -12.03
CA GLN A 551 18.20 -23.96 -11.04
C GLN A 551 16.92 -23.93 -10.20
N TRP A 552 16.34 -25.11 -9.98
CA TRP A 552 15.26 -25.30 -9.03
C TRP A 552 15.77 -25.66 -7.63
N THR A 553 15.13 -25.08 -6.61
CA THR A 553 15.34 -25.38 -5.20
C THR A 553 14.01 -25.65 -4.52
N ARG A 554 13.95 -26.70 -3.69
CA ARG A 554 12.77 -26.97 -2.87
C ARG A 554 12.78 -26.05 -1.64
N CYS A 555 11.70 -25.29 -1.45
CA CYS A 555 11.55 -24.46 -0.27
C CYS A 555 11.41 -25.32 0.99
N THR A 556 11.87 -24.80 2.12
CA THR A 556 11.77 -25.46 3.45
C THR A 556 10.34 -25.43 4.01
N PHE A 557 9.51 -24.53 3.49
CA PHE A 557 8.08 -24.39 3.80
C PHE A 557 7.21 -24.97 2.68
N SER A 558 5.91 -25.13 2.94
CA SER A 558 4.96 -25.75 2.02
C SER A 558 3.58 -25.14 2.18
N LEU A 559 2.69 -25.36 1.22
CA LEU A 559 1.29 -24.97 1.35
C LEU A 559 0.63 -25.68 2.55
N LEU A 560 -0.20 -24.96 3.28
CA LEU A 560 -0.94 -25.44 4.45
C LEU A 560 -1.93 -26.55 4.05
N THR A 561 -2.57 -26.39 2.89
CA THR A 561 -3.42 -27.40 2.27
C THR A 561 -3.02 -27.63 0.82
N GLY A 562 -3.11 -28.90 0.39
CA GLY A 562 -2.98 -29.25 -1.02
C GLY A 562 -4.20 -28.78 -1.79
N GLN A 563 -3.99 -28.11 -2.91
CA GLN A 563 -5.05 -27.62 -3.78
C GLN A 563 -4.59 -27.57 -5.24
N ASN A 564 -5.51 -27.80 -6.15
CA ASN A 564 -5.30 -27.62 -7.59
C ASN A 564 -6.37 -26.67 -8.16
N GLU A 565 -6.21 -26.25 -9.42
CA GLU A 565 -7.17 -25.36 -10.11
C GLU A 565 -7.42 -24.03 -9.35
N SER A 566 -6.43 -23.58 -8.58
CA SER A 566 -6.45 -22.31 -7.86
C SER A 566 -6.17 -21.13 -8.80
N GLY A 567 -6.63 -19.96 -8.41
CA GLY A 567 -6.14 -18.70 -8.98
C GLY A 567 -4.85 -18.26 -8.28
N VAL A 568 -4.06 -17.41 -8.95
CA VAL A 568 -2.82 -16.86 -8.39
C VAL A 568 -2.68 -15.38 -8.75
N ALA A 569 -2.26 -14.59 -7.77
CA ALA A 569 -1.91 -13.18 -7.96
C ALA A 569 -0.76 -12.78 -7.04
N VAL A 570 0.03 -11.79 -7.44
CA VAL A 570 1.20 -11.31 -6.68
C VAL A 570 1.05 -9.81 -6.41
N HIS A 571 1.38 -9.38 -5.20
CA HIS A 571 1.47 -7.99 -4.79
C HIS A 571 2.42 -7.87 -3.60
N ASP A 572 3.32 -6.89 -3.61
CA ASP A 572 4.25 -6.56 -2.52
C ASP A 572 5.03 -7.79 -2.01
N ASP A 573 5.60 -8.54 -2.95
CA ASP A 573 6.35 -9.78 -2.70
C ASP A 573 5.55 -10.84 -1.90
N ARG A 574 4.22 -10.77 -1.96
CA ARG A 574 3.29 -11.79 -1.45
C ARG A 574 2.57 -12.47 -2.61
N ILE A 575 2.56 -13.79 -2.59
CA ILE A 575 1.89 -14.64 -3.59
C ILE A 575 0.60 -15.18 -2.97
N TYR A 576 -0.54 -14.81 -3.55
CA TYR A 576 -1.88 -15.20 -3.11
C TYR A 576 -2.36 -16.37 -3.95
N VAL A 577 -2.54 -17.54 -3.33
CA VAL A 577 -3.13 -18.73 -3.95
C VAL A 577 -4.58 -18.84 -3.50
N VAL A 578 -5.51 -18.64 -4.45
CA VAL A 578 -6.91 -18.33 -4.16
C VAL A 578 -7.82 -19.49 -4.59
N GLY A 579 -8.57 -20.03 -3.63
CA GLY A 579 -9.52 -21.11 -3.86
C GLY A 579 -8.85 -22.36 -4.41
N GLY A 580 -9.56 -23.06 -5.31
CA GLY A 580 -9.10 -24.30 -5.92
C GLY A 580 -9.97 -25.48 -5.49
N TYR A 581 -9.48 -26.68 -5.75
CA TYR A 581 -10.20 -27.92 -5.51
C TYR A 581 -9.32 -28.92 -4.78
N SER A 582 -9.93 -29.65 -3.85
CA SER A 582 -9.29 -30.71 -3.10
C SER A 582 -9.82 -32.06 -3.59
N ILE A 583 -8.93 -32.86 -4.19
CA ILE A 583 -9.28 -34.21 -4.66
C ILE A 583 -9.62 -35.16 -3.50
N TRP A 584 -9.17 -34.87 -2.28
CA TRP A 584 -9.41 -35.69 -1.09
C TRP A 584 -10.82 -35.50 -0.54
N THR A 585 -11.27 -34.25 -0.47
CA THR A 585 -12.62 -33.90 0.00
C THR A 585 -13.64 -33.89 -1.13
N ASN A 586 -13.18 -33.93 -2.39
CA ASN A 586 -14.02 -33.79 -3.58
C ASN A 586 -14.83 -32.48 -3.55
N GLU A 587 -14.23 -31.41 -3.03
CA GLU A 587 -14.90 -30.13 -2.82
C GLU A 587 -14.04 -28.94 -3.28
N PRO A 588 -14.67 -27.88 -3.80
CA PRO A 588 -13.99 -26.61 -4.01
C PRO A 588 -13.60 -26.00 -2.65
N LEU A 589 -12.57 -25.16 -2.66
CA LEU A 589 -12.01 -24.54 -1.47
C LEU A 589 -12.36 -23.05 -1.42
N ALA A 590 -12.60 -22.56 -0.20
CA ALA A 590 -12.83 -21.14 0.08
C ALA A 590 -11.61 -20.46 0.72
N CYS A 591 -10.45 -21.13 0.80
CA CYS A 591 -9.27 -20.54 1.44
C CYS A 591 -8.47 -19.68 0.46
N ILE A 592 -7.77 -18.70 1.02
CA ILE A 592 -6.67 -17.99 0.38
C ILE A 592 -5.42 -18.32 1.18
N GLN A 593 -4.40 -18.87 0.54
CA GLN A 593 -3.09 -19.11 1.13
C GLN A 593 -2.14 -18.03 0.63
N VAL A 594 -1.49 -17.32 1.53
CA VAL A 594 -0.53 -16.26 1.21
C VAL A 594 0.86 -16.75 1.53
N LEU A 595 1.73 -16.76 0.53
CA LEU A 595 3.16 -16.94 0.68
C LEU A 595 3.81 -15.55 0.74
N ASP A 596 4.40 -15.20 1.87
CA ASP A 596 5.14 -13.94 2.05
C ASP A 596 6.63 -14.19 1.86
N VAL A 597 7.22 -13.55 0.84
CA VAL A 597 8.67 -13.58 0.55
C VAL A 597 9.30 -12.18 0.61
N SER A 598 8.59 -11.22 1.20
CA SER A 598 9.04 -9.82 1.33
C SER A 598 10.31 -9.67 2.14
N THR A 599 10.47 -10.49 3.18
CA THR A 599 11.64 -10.48 4.07
C THR A 599 12.45 -11.76 3.91
N GLU A 600 13.69 -11.61 3.45
CA GLU A 600 14.61 -12.73 3.26
C GLU A 600 14.91 -13.46 4.57
N GLY A 601 14.81 -14.79 4.56
CA GLY A 601 15.03 -15.65 5.72
C GLY A 601 13.87 -15.66 6.73
N LYS A 602 12.76 -14.98 6.42
CA LYS A 602 11.51 -15.01 7.20
C LYS A 602 10.32 -15.35 6.32
N GLU A 603 10.52 -16.20 5.31
CA GLU A 603 9.46 -16.63 4.43
C GLU A 603 8.43 -17.47 5.19
N GLU A 604 7.16 -17.14 5.04
CA GLU A 604 6.07 -17.85 5.71
C GLU A 604 4.85 -18.06 4.80
N VAL A 605 4.06 -19.08 5.12
CA VAL A 605 2.77 -19.35 4.49
C VAL A 605 1.68 -19.30 5.55
N PHE A 606 0.69 -18.43 5.36
CA PHE A 606 -0.44 -18.27 6.26
C PHE A 606 -1.77 -18.22 5.50
N TYR A 607 -2.88 -18.43 6.21
CA TYR A 607 -4.20 -18.22 5.63
C TYR A 607 -4.52 -16.73 5.59
N GLY A 608 -4.82 -16.23 4.40
CA GLY A 608 -5.45 -14.95 4.19
C GLY A 608 -6.96 -14.99 4.46
N PRO A 609 -7.70 -13.95 4.04
CA PRO A 609 -9.14 -13.89 4.21
C PRO A 609 -9.85 -15.03 3.46
N THR A 610 -10.96 -15.50 4.02
CA THR A 610 -11.78 -16.54 3.39
C THR A 610 -12.52 -15.97 2.18
N LEU A 611 -12.55 -16.71 1.08
CA LEU A 611 -13.41 -16.41 -0.06
C LEU A 611 -14.88 -16.37 0.37
N PRO A 612 -15.70 -15.54 -0.28
CA PRO A 612 -17.12 -15.46 0.07
C PRO A 612 -17.89 -16.74 -0.31
N PHE A 613 -17.29 -17.59 -1.14
CA PHE A 613 -17.78 -18.90 -1.50
C PHE A 613 -16.60 -19.80 -1.88
N ALA A 614 -16.78 -21.11 -1.71
CA ALA A 614 -15.82 -22.09 -2.20
C ALA A 614 -15.88 -22.18 -3.72
N SER A 615 -14.74 -22.04 -4.40
CA SER A 615 -14.70 -22.17 -5.87
C SER A 615 -13.33 -22.56 -6.42
N ASN A 616 -13.35 -23.29 -7.53
CA ASN A 616 -12.19 -23.68 -8.34
C ASN A 616 -12.30 -23.12 -9.76
N GLY A 617 -11.15 -23.05 -10.46
CA GLY A 617 -11.06 -22.47 -11.79
C GLY A 617 -11.37 -20.97 -11.82
N ILE A 618 -11.20 -20.29 -10.67
CA ILE A 618 -11.26 -18.83 -10.52
C ILE A 618 -9.98 -18.23 -11.10
N ALA A 619 -10.09 -17.07 -11.72
CA ALA A 619 -8.94 -16.27 -12.10
C ALA A 619 -8.80 -15.05 -11.19
N THR A 620 -7.57 -14.68 -10.81
CA THR A 620 -7.34 -13.58 -9.87
C THR A 620 -6.22 -12.67 -10.34
N CYS A 621 -6.26 -11.41 -9.91
CA CYS A 621 -5.23 -10.42 -10.23
C CYS A 621 -5.29 -9.25 -9.24
N PHE A 622 -4.23 -8.45 -9.21
CA PHE A 622 -4.24 -7.15 -8.55
C PHE A 622 -4.47 -6.04 -9.55
N LEU A 623 -5.39 -5.14 -9.21
CA LEU A 623 -5.74 -3.98 -10.01
C LEU A 623 -5.99 -2.76 -9.11
N PRO A 624 -5.79 -1.55 -9.63
CA PRO A 624 -6.35 -0.35 -9.02
C PRO A 624 -7.85 -0.51 -8.80
N ALA A 625 -8.34 -0.10 -7.63
CA ALA A 625 -9.76 -0.01 -7.34
C ALA A 625 -10.12 1.47 -7.14
N PRO A 626 -10.62 2.15 -8.18
CA PRO A 626 -11.05 3.53 -8.07
C PRO A 626 -12.23 3.64 -7.11
N TYR A 627 -12.20 4.67 -6.28
CA TYR A 627 -13.14 4.82 -5.18
C TYR A 627 -14.61 4.94 -5.64
N PHE A 628 -14.87 5.74 -6.67
CA PHE A 628 -16.22 5.94 -7.22
C PHE A 628 -16.87 4.64 -7.75
N THR A 629 -16.09 3.63 -8.14
CA THR A 629 -16.59 2.29 -8.49
C THR A 629 -16.60 1.31 -7.32
N CYS A 630 -15.80 1.59 -6.29
CA CYS A 630 -15.56 0.72 -5.14
C CYS A 630 -15.80 1.50 -3.83
N PRO A 631 -17.04 2.00 -3.55
CA PRO A 631 -17.31 2.91 -2.44
C PRO A 631 -17.07 2.28 -1.06
N ASN A 632 -17.11 0.95 -0.96
CA ASN A 632 -16.82 0.24 0.29
C ASN A 632 -15.33 0.32 0.71
N LEU A 633 -14.48 0.90 -0.13
CA LEU A 633 -13.08 1.20 0.20
C LEU A 633 -12.90 2.58 0.85
N GLN A 634 -13.97 3.36 1.02
CA GLN A 634 -13.91 4.55 1.88
C GLN A 634 -13.62 4.05 3.29
N THR A 635 -12.62 4.63 3.94
CA THR A 635 -12.52 4.60 5.39
C THR A 635 -13.88 5.07 5.93
N LEU A 636 -14.66 4.13 6.47
CA LEU A 636 -15.93 4.44 7.12
C LEU A 636 -15.63 5.55 8.12
N GLN A 637 -16.16 6.74 7.86
CA GLN A 637 -16.26 7.79 8.87
C GLN A 637 -16.85 7.12 10.11
N VAL A 638 -16.15 7.26 11.23
CA VAL A 638 -16.67 6.84 12.53
C VAL A 638 -18.08 7.43 12.64
N PRO A 639 -19.13 6.63 12.85
CA PRO A 639 -20.48 7.15 12.90
C PRO A 639 -20.50 8.22 14.00
N HIS A 640 -20.88 9.44 13.63
CA HIS A 640 -21.08 10.54 14.55
C HIS A 640 -21.85 10.03 15.76
N HIS A 641 -21.18 9.86 16.90
CA HIS A 641 -21.87 9.86 18.16
C HIS A 641 -22.54 11.24 18.25
N ARG A 642 -23.84 11.27 17.95
CA ARG A 642 -24.72 12.35 18.36
C ARG A 642 -24.60 12.47 19.88
N ILE A 643 -23.68 13.30 20.34
CA ILE A 643 -23.75 13.85 21.69
C ILE A 643 -24.88 14.87 21.60
N GLY A 644 -26.08 14.42 22.00
CA GLY A 644 -27.18 15.33 22.27
C GLY A 644 -26.80 16.28 23.41
N PRO A 645 -27.37 17.48 23.45
CA PRO A 645 -27.06 18.43 24.51
C PRO A 645 -27.68 17.93 25.81
N VAL A 646 -26.86 17.84 26.87
CA VAL A 646 -27.30 17.92 28.27
C VAL A 646 -26.40 18.91 28.96
#